data_AF-A0A2M7Y1R5-F1
#
_entry.id   AF-A0A2M7Y1R5-F1
#
_cell.length_a   1.000
_cell.length_b   1.000
_cell.length_c   1.000
_cell.angle_alpha   90.00
_cell.angle_beta   90.00
_cell.angle_gamma   90.00
#
_symmetry.space_group_name_H-M   'P 1'
#
loop_
_entity.id
_entity.type
_entity.pdbx_description
1 polymer ?
#
loop_
_entity_poly.entity_id
_entity_poly.type
_entity_poly.pdbx_seq_one_letter_code
_entity_poly.pdbx_strand_id
1 'polypeptide(L)'
;MKSAEPKVFLCNCNGTVAFDAARLVPEGSPPKLCRQLCRREAASFTAAAAGSHDLVVGCTREAPLFRELAAQAGHSGTLRFVPLQDAAAGVSVQPRAAALVAAALVPEPEPVPAVSFRSAGATAIVGPLDAALAWAQRLADRLDVTVLATSAGAGSLPGRRAFPVHGARELRIAGHLGAFALTWEQSNPIDLDLCTRCGACLRACPEGAIGHAFQIDLDRCRAHRDCVAACGSIGAIDFSRIGRERAERFDLVLDLSAEPLIRLPHPPQGYFAPGRDPLDQAQAVIDLTGCVGEFEKPVFAAVDARLCAHSRNAVTGCTRCLDLCSAQAIRPGGDAVRMDDALCAGCGGCATVCPTGAIRYQYPRAPETGLRVRRALAAFADAGGMNAWVLFHCAEHEALLAELARRGTGLPSHVLPFAVHDVASVGLELMLGALAWGAQGCAILAPAAEPEGYLEASRAQIGFGSRILASLGYAGERLRLVVAEDWKDLEGRLAALDGTAAPLRPAAFDLPAEKRRALEFGIDHLAAAAPLQPEAIVLPSGAPWGAVELDEAKCTLCMACVGACPAGALMASPEHPRLRFLERNCVQCALCVATCPEHALSLLPRLVIGEVARRERVLNEAEPALCVRCGKPFGTRQMLAAMSARLAGHAAFAGERAQRRLRMCADCRVIDVIEEPDEMTVFDLAR
;
A
#
# COMPACT_ATOMS: atom_id res chain seq x y z
N MET A 1 -29.13 15.40 -0.05
CA MET A 1 -30.05 15.26 -1.22
C MET A 1 -30.15 13.78 -1.54
N LYS A 2 -31.35 13.20 -1.65
CA LYS A 2 -31.47 11.85 -2.23
C LYS A 2 -30.94 11.96 -3.67
N SER A 3 -29.87 11.24 -4.01
CA SER A 3 -29.41 11.16 -5.39
C SER A 3 -30.58 10.64 -6.25
N ALA A 4 -30.81 11.25 -7.40
CA ALA A 4 -31.82 10.75 -8.33
C ALA A 4 -31.44 9.31 -8.72
N GLU A 5 -32.44 8.43 -8.88
CA GLU A 5 -32.17 7.06 -9.32
C GLU A 5 -31.40 7.06 -10.65
N PRO A 6 -30.37 6.19 -10.79
CA PRO A 6 -29.59 6.12 -12.01
C PRO A 6 -30.46 5.65 -13.19
N LYS A 7 -30.25 6.23 -14.38
CA LYS A 7 -30.88 5.70 -15.59
C LYS A 7 -30.03 4.58 -16.17
N VAL A 8 -30.66 3.44 -16.44
CA VAL A 8 -29.98 2.23 -16.90
C VAL A 8 -30.29 1.98 -18.38
N PHE A 9 -29.25 1.85 -19.20
CA PHE A 9 -29.32 1.46 -20.61
C PHE A 9 -28.66 0.11 -20.80
N LEU A 10 -29.39 -0.89 -21.28
CA LEU A 10 -28.86 -2.25 -21.47
C LEU A 10 -28.86 -2.59 -22.96
N CYS A 11 -27.67 -2.78 -23.55
CA CYS A 11 -27.54 -3.05 -24.98
C CYS A 11 -27.34 -4.54 -25.24
N ASN A 12 -28.21 -5.15 -26.05
CA ASN A 12 -28.10 -6.57 -26.41
C ASN A 12 -27.30 -6.82 -27.70
N CYS A 13 -26.61 -5.79 -28.22
CA CYS A 13 -25.72 -5.85 -29.39
C CYS A 13 -26.35 -6.58 -30.60
N ASN A 14 -27.45 -6.03 -31.11
CA ASN A 14 -28.25 -6.60 -32.20
C ASN A 14 -28.87 -7.98 -31.87
N GLY A 15 -29.05 -8.29 -30.59
CA GLY A 15 -29.58 -9.57 -30.12
C GLY A 15 -28.54 -10.67 -30.01
N THR A 16 -27.23 -10.38 -30.13
CA THR A 16 -26.17 -11.38 -29.91
C THR A 16 -26.00 -11.74 -28.44
N VAL A 17 -26.52 -10.91 -27.53
CA VAL A 17 -26.52 -11.18 -26.08
C VAL A 17 -27.97 -11.35 -25.61
N ALA A 18 -28.31 -12.51 -25.05
CA ALA A 18 -29.67 -12.83 -24.61
C ALA A 18 -29.84 -12.62 -23.10
N PHE A 19 -30.67 -11.66 -22.70
CA PHE A 19 -31.09 -11.43 -21.32
C PHE A 19 -32.48 -10.80 -21.24
N ASP A 20 -33.17 -11.02 -20.13
CA ASP A 20 -34.40 -10.35 -19.75
C ASP A 20 -34.07 -9.09 -18.94
N ALA A 21 -34.15 -7.94 -19.61
CA ALA A 21 -33.82 -6.63 -19.02
C ALA A 21 -34.68 -6.29 -17.79
N ALA A 22 -35.95 -6.69 -17.76
CA ALA A 22 -36.85 -6.38 -16.65
C ALA A 22 -36.42 -7.09 -15.35
N ARG A 23 -35.69 -8.21 -15.47
CA ARG A 23 -35.16 -8.97 -14.33
C ARG A 23 -33.76 -8.57 -13.91
N LEU A 24 -33.11 -7.61 -14.59
CA LEU A 24 -31.75 -7.14 -14.26
C LEU A 24 -31.74 -5.95 -13.30
N VAL A 25 -32.85 -5.24 -13.20
CA VAL A 25 -33.02 -4.09 -12.29
C VAL A 25 -34.30 -4.34 -11.47
N PRO A 26 -34.19 -4.92 -10.27
CA PRO A 26 -35.35 -5.30 -9.47
C PRO A 26 -36.09 -4.10 -8.85
N GLU A 27 -35.37 -3.00 -8.59
CA GLU A 27 -35.88 -1.80 -7.91
C GLU A 27 -35.49 -0.54 -8.69
N GLY A 28 -36.40 0.43 -8.77
CA GLY A 28 -36.20 1.73 -9.41
C GLY A 28 -36.77 1.84 -10.83
N SER A 29 -36.31 2.86 -11.56
CA SER A 29 -36.75 3.12 -12.94
C SER A 29 -36.41 1.97 -13.89
N PRO A 30 -37.36 1.51 -14.74
CA PRO A 30 -37.14 0.35 -15.60
C PRO A 30 -35.99 0.61 -16.58
N PRO A 31 -35.10 -0.38 -16.80
CA PRO A 31 -33.97 -0.21 -17.69
C PRO A 31 -34.44 -0.08 -19.13
N LYS A 32 -33.78 0.78 -19.89
CA LYS A 32 -34.01 0.89 -21.33
C LYS A 32 -33.23 -0.19 -22.07
N LEU A 33 -33.94 -1.19 -22.58
CA LEU A 33 -33.38 -2.20 -23.49
C LEU A 33 -33.14 -1.58 -24.86
N CYS A 34 -31.91 -1.69 -25.35
CA CYS A 34 -31.48 -1.20 -26.66
C CYS A 34 -30.89 -2.32 -27.50
N ARG A 35 -31.04 -2.23 -28.81
CA ARG A 35 -30.47 -3.19 -29.77
C ARG A 35 -29.15 -2.71 -30.35
N GLN A 36 -29.04 -1.42 -30.62
CA GLN A 36 -27.93 -0.76 -31.31
C GLN A 36 -27.66 0.59 -30.65
N LEU A 37 -27.46 0.58 -29.32
CA LEU A 37 -27.26 1.79 -28.50
C LEU A 37 -26.14 2.70 -29.02
N CYS A 38 -25.02 2.11 -29.47
CA CYS A 38 -23.87 2.85 -30.00
C CYS A 38 -24.05 3.36 -31.44
N ARG A 39 -25.18 3.08 -32.10
CA ARG A 39 -25.45 3.46 -33.49
C ARG A 39 -26.82 4.10 -33.61
N ARG A 40 -27.84 3.36 -34.07
CA ARG A 40 -29.18 3.90 -34.38
C ARG A 40 -29.88 4.52 -33.17
N GLU A 41 -29.52 4.13 -31.95
CA GLU A 41 -30.14 4.60 -30.71
C GLU A 41 -29.26 5.58 -29.92
N ALA A 42 -28.11 6.01 -30.47
CA ALA A 42 -27.16 6.89 -29.79
C ALA A 42 -27.79 8.24 -29.39
N ALA A 43 -28.64 8.80 -30.24
CA ALA A 43 -29.38 10.03 -29.94
C ALA A 43 -30.25 9.91 -28.68
N SER A 44 -30.79 8.72 -28.40
CA SER A 44 -31.55 8.50 -27.17
C SER A 44 -30.67 8.51 -25.93
N PHE A 45 -29.43 8.04 -26.04
CA PHE A 45 -28.47 8.12 -24.94
C PHE A 45 -28.08 9.58 -24.70
N THR A 46 -27.70 10.31 -25.75
CA THR A 46 -27.34 11.74 -25.65
C THR A 46 -28.45 12.58 -25.02
N ALA A 47 -29.70 12.37 -25.43
CA ALA A 47 -30.86 13.05 -24.85
C ALA A 47 -31.04 12.75 -23.35
N ALA A 48 -30.75 11.51 -22.92
CA ALA A 48 -30.82 11.14 -21.53
C ALA A 48 -29.62 11.66 -20.73
N ALA A 49 -28.45 11.81 -21.35
CA ALA A 49 -27.23 12.30 -20.71
C ALA A 49 -27.25 13.79 -20.40
N ALA A 50 -28.16 14.56 -20.99
CA ALA A 50 -28.42 15.93 -20.59
C ALA A 50 -28.93 15.99 -19.12
N GLY A 51 -28.03 16.27 -18.17
CA GLY A 51 -28.34 16.40 -16.75
C GLY A 51 -27.26 15.88 -15.80
N SER A 52 -27.60 15.80 -14.51
CA SER A 52 -26.69 15.46 -13.40
C SER A 52 -27.03 14.15 -12.68
N HIS A 53 -27.92 13.33 -13.24
CA HIS A 53 -28.27 12.02 -12.68
C HIS A 53 -27.24 10.97 -13.12
N ASP A 54 -27.06 9.91 -12.34
CA ASP A 54 -26.11 8.85 -12.72
C ASP A 54 -26.64 8.02 -13.90
N LEU A 55 -25.73 7.49 -14.70
CA LEU A 55 -26.00 6.65 -15.87
C LEU A 55 -25.26 5.32 -15.77
N VAL A 56 -25.97 4.23 -16.01
CA VAL A 56 -25.40 2.88 -16.13
C VAL A 56 -25.61 2.37 -17.55
N VAL A 57 -24.54 2.02 -18.24
CA VAL A 57 -24.55 1.55 -19.64
C VAL A 57 -24.01 0.12 -19.71
N GLY A 58 -24.86 -0.81 -20.13
CA GLY A 58 -24.52 -2.21 -20.41
C GLY A 58 -23.72 -2.41 -21.69
N CYS A 59 -22.61 -1.70 -21.85
CA CYS A 59 -21.66 -1.84 -22.94
C CYS A 59 -20.30 -1.24 -22.57
N THR A 60 -19.27 -2.08 -22.38
CA THR A 60 -17.89 -1.63 -22.18
C THR A 60 -17.16 -1.33 -23.49
N ARG A 61 -17.50 -2.05 -24.58
CA ARG A 61 -16.84 -1.97 -25.89
C ARG A 61 -16.88 -0.58 -26.53
N GLU A 62 -17.97 0.16 -26.32
CA GLU A 62 -18.17 1.51 -26.89
C GLU A 62 -18.18 2.58 -25.78
N ALA A 63 -17.55 2.30 -24.64
CA ALA A 63 -17.43 3.26 -23.54
C ALA A 63 -16.81 4.61 -23.96
N PRO A 64 -15.77 4.68 -24.82
CA PRO A 64 -15.24 5.96 -25.31
C PRO A 64 -16.29 6.82 -26.02
N LEU A 65 -17.11 6.20 -26.88
CA LEU A 65 -18.20 6.88 -27.58
C LEU A 65 -19.22 7.44 -26.59
N PHE A 66 -19.66 6.65 -25.61
CA PHE A 66 -20.65 7.13 -24.65
C PHE A 66 -20.12 8.23 -23.73
N ARG A 67 -18.83 8.19 -23.37
CA ARG A 67 -18.18 9.30 -22.64
C ARG A 67 -18.19 10.58 -23.49
N GLU A 68 -17.86 10.47 -24.78
CA GLU A 68 -17.90 11.61 -25.71
C GLU A 68 -19.33 12.18 -25.84
N LEU A 69 -20.32 11.33 -26.08
CA LEU A 69 -21.72 11.74 -26.18
C LEU A 69 -22.26 12.38 -24.90
N ALA A 70 -21.85 11.86 -23.73
CA ALA A 70 -22.21 12.44 -22.44
C ALA A 70 -21.54 13.80 -22.23
N ALA A 71 -20.25 13.94 -22.56
CA ALA A 71 -19.54 15.20 -22.49
C ALA A 71 -20.15 16.27 -23.42
N GLN A 72 -20.49 15.90 -24.66
CA GLN A 72 -21.18 16.78 -25.62
C GLN A 72 -22.57 17.21 -25.10
N ALA A 73 -23.25 16.35 -24.34
CA ALA A 73 -24.53 16.65 -23.71
C ALA A 73 -24.41 17.48 -22.42
N GLY A 74 -23.20 17.82 -21.97
CA GLY A 74 -22.97 18.53 -20.71
C GLY A 74 -23.31 17.70 -19.47
N HIS A 75 -23.13 16.38 -19.54
CA HIS A 75 -23.39 15.47 -18.43
C HIS A 75 -22.46 15.75 -17.24
N SER A 76 -23.03 15.83 -16.04
CA SER A 76 -22.27 16.06 -14.79
C SER A 76 -22.46 14.98 -13.73
N GLY A 77 -23.24 13.94 -14.04
CA GLY A 77 -23.39 12.75 -13.19
C GLY A 77 -22.30 11.70 -13.44
N THR A 78 -22.40 10.59 -12.72
CA THR A 78 -21.47 9.46 -12.87
C THR A 78 -21.89 8.58 -14.05
N LEU A 79 -20.94 8.24 -14.93
CA LEU A 79 -21.16 7.29 -16.03
C LEU A 79 -20.45 5.97 -15.76
N ARG A 80 -21.22 4.88 -15.67
CA ARG A 80 -20.73 3.53 -15.37
C ARG A 80 -20.99 2.58 -16.51
N PHE A 81 -20.07 1.64 -16.72
CA PHE A 81 -20.14 0.66 -17.78
C PHE A 81 -20.21 -0.76 -17.21
N VAL A 82 -21.07 -1.60 -17.79
CA VAL A 82 -21.26 -2.99 -17.39
C VAL A 82 -20.91 -3.91 -18.57
N PRO A 83 -19.97 -4.87 -18.41
CA PRO A 83 -19.51 -5.76 -19.48
C PRO A 83 -20.49 -6.90 -19.78
N LEU A 84 -21.65 -6.55 -20.34
CA LEU A 84 -22.67 -7.55 -20.71
C LEU A 84 -22.24 -8.46 -21.87
N GLN A 85 -21.30 -8.00 -22.69
CA GLN A 85 -20.84 -8.70 -23.90
C GLN A 85 -19.64 -9.62 -23.65
N ASP A 86 -19.01 -9.57 -22.48
CA ASP A 86 -17.75 -10.27 -22.21
C ASP A 86 -17.97 -11.73 -21.78
N ALA A 87 -19.12 -12.31 -22.13
CA ALA A 87 -19.54 -13.64 -21.70
C ALA A 87 -19.19 -14.69 -22.74
N ALA A 88 -18.95 -15.91 -22.27
CA ALA A 88 -18.84 -17.05 -23.15
C ALA A 88 -20.07 -17.23 -24.04
N ALA A 89 -19.81 -17.42 -25.34
CA ALA A 89 -20.84 -17.61 -26.34
C ALA A 89 -21.71 -18.83 -26.01
N GLY A 90 -23.02 -18.71 -26.20
CA GLY A 90 -23.97 -19.82 -26.00
C GLY A 90 -24.39 -20.08 -24.56
N VAL A 91 -23.90 -19.31 -23.58
CA VAL A 91 -24.29 -19.43 -22.16
C VAL A 91 -25.26 -18.32 -21.77
N SER A 92 -26.25 -18.63 -20.93
CA SER A 92 -27.14 -17.60 -20.37
C SER A 92 -26.33 -16.57 -19.58
N VAL A 93 -26.41 -15.31 -19.99
CA VAL A 93 -25.73 -14.21 -19.28
C VAL A 93 -26.59 -13.63 -18.15
N GLN A 94 -27.83 -14.10 -17.99
CA GLN A 94 -28.81 -13.50 -17.09
C GLN A 94 -28.27 -13.32 -15.66
N PRO A 95 -27.71 -14.35 -14.99
CA PRO A 95 -27.29 -14.20 -13.60
C PRO A 95 -26.11 -13.25 -13.45
N ARG A 96 -25.12 -13.37 -14.33
CA ARG A 96 -23.95 -12.50 -14.32
C ARG A 96 -24.30 -11.06 -14.64
N ALA A 97 -25.18 -10.84 -15.62
CA ALA A 97 -25.69 -9.52 -15.94
C ALA A 97 -26.40 -8.89 -14.73
N ALA A 98 -27.23 -9.66 -14.01
CA ALA A 98 -27.95 -9.17 -12.83
C ALA A 98 -26.96 -8.74 -11.74
N ALA A 99 -25.92 -9.56 -11.51
CA ALA A 99 -24.85 -9.27 -10.57
C ALA A 99 -24.12 -7.96 -10.88
N LEU A 100 -23.67 -7.80 -12.13
CA LEU A 100 -22.86 -6.66 -12.53
C LEU A 100 -23.68 -5.36 -12.63
N VAL A 101 -24.96 -5.45 -13.03
CA VAL A 101 -25.88 -4.31 -12.98
C VAL A 101 -26.14 -3.91 -11.52
N ALA A 102 -26.41 -4.85 -10.62
CA ALA A 102 -26.60 -4.55 -9.20
C ALA A 102 -25.34 -3.91 -8.58
N ALA A 103 -24.14 -4.38 -8.92
CA ALA A 103 -22.88 -3.76 -8.49
C ALA A 103 -22.73 -2.32 -9.00
N ALA A 104 -23.12 -2.07 -10.26
CA ALA A 104 -23.06 -0.76 -10.89
C ALA A 104 -24.15 0.22 -10.42
N LEU A 105 -25.15 -0.25 -9.66
CA LEU A 105 -26.18 0.60 -9.04
C LEU A 105 -25.81 1.03 -7.62
N VAL A 106 -24.79 0.43 -6.99
CA VAL A 106 -24.31 0.85 -5.68
C VAL A 106 -23.71 2.25 -5.77
N PRO A 107 -24.08 3.22 -4.92
CA PRO A 107 -23.54 4.58 -4.97
C PRO A 107 -22.01 4.64 -4.94
N GLU A 108 -21.43 5.69 -5.53
CA GLU A 108 -19.98 5.91 -5.44
C GLU A 108 -19.55 6.06 -3.97
N PRO A 109 -18.33 5.62 -3.63
CA PRO A 109 -17.70 5.93 -2.35
C PRO A 109 -17.77 7.42 -2.01
N GLU A 110 -17.83 7.72 -0.71
CA GLU A 110 -17.71 9.11 -0.27
C GLU A 110 -16.33 9.66 -0.67
N PRO A 111 -16.26 10.92 -1.13
CA PRO A 111 -14.98 11.56 -1.40
C PRO A 111 -14.07 11.55 -0.17
N VAL A 112 -12.78 11.35 -0.39
CA VAL A 112 -11.75 11.44 0.64
C VAL A 112 -10.92 12.71 0.45
N PRO A 113 -10.17 13.16 1.47
CA PRO A 113 -9.20 14.23 1.29
C PRO A 113 -8.26 13.93 0.12
N ALA A 114 -7.82 14.97 -0.58
CA ALA A 114 -6.91 14.85 -1.71
C ALA A 114 -5.54 15.46 -1.38
N VAL A 115 -4.50 14.94 -2.04
CA VAL A 115 -3.17 15.53 -2.13
C VAL A 115 -3.09 16.27 -3.47
N SER A 116 -2.79 17.56 -3.42
CA SER A 116 -2.65 18.39 -4.61
C SER A 116 -1.17 18.51 -5.02
N PHE A 117 -0.91 18.47 -6.32
CA PHE A 117 0.39 18.66 -6.95
C PHE A 117 0.32 19.84 -7.89
N ARG A 118 1.42 20.58 -8.01
CA ARG A 118 1.58 21.66 -8.98
C ARG A 118 2.93 21.53 -9.66
N SER A 119 2.93 21.60 -10.99
CA SER A 119 4.13 21.56 -11.82
C SER A 119 4.07 22.69 -12.83
N ALA A 120 5.08 23.56 -12.82
CA ALA A 120 5.28 24.60 -13.82
C ALA A 120 6.16 24.12 -15.00
N GLY A 121 6.64 22.87 -14.94
CA GLY A 121 7.47 22.26 -15.98
C GLY A 121 8.97 22.45 -15.79
N ALA A 122 9.44 22.87 -14.61
CA ALA A 122 10.86 22.88 -14.28
C ALA A 122 11.40 21.44 -14.29
N THR A 123 12.25 21.11 -15.25
CA THR A 123 12.59 19.73 -15.60
C THR A 123 14.10 19.49 -15.57
N ALA A 124 14.54 18.55 -14.74
CA ALA A 124 15.90 18.03 -14.80
C ALA A 124 15.98 16.88 -15.81
N ILE A 125 16.88 16.97 -16.79
CA ILE A 125 17.23 15.86 -17.67
C ILE A 125 18.60 15.32 -17.25
N VAL A 126 18.60 14.11 -16.72
CA VAL A 126 19.79 13.46 -16.15
C VAL A 126 20.25 12.35 -17.09
N GLY A 127 21.56 12.25 -17.35
CA GLY A 127 22.11 11.12 -18.10
C GLY A 127 23.31 11.46 -18.98
N PRO A 128 23.69 10.58 -19.92
CA PRO A 128 24.79 10.82 -20.84
C PRO A 128 24.57 12.11 -21.64
N LEU A 129 25.64 12.92 -21.76
CA LEU A 129 25.54 14.28 -22.32
C LEU A 129 24.82 14.33 -23.67
N ASP A 130 25.18 13.45 -24.60
CA ASP A 130 24.65 13.47 -25.97
C ASP A 130 23.14 13.19 -26.01
N ALA A 131 22.68 12.19 -25.24
CA ALA A 131 21.26 11.84 -25.13
C ALA A 131 20.47 12.95 -24.41
N ALA A 132 21.01 13.47 -23.30
CA ALA A 132 20.37 14.53 -22.53
C ALA A 132 20.23 15.82 -23.33
N LEU A 133 21.27 16.23 -24.08
CA LEU A 133 21.21 17.39 -24.96
C LEU A 133 20.19 17.21 -26.09
N ALA A 134 20.08 16.01 -26.67
CA ALA A 134 19.14 15.73 -27.73
C ALA A 134 17.69 15.91 -27.27
N TRP A 135 17.34 15.46 -26.07
CA TRP A 135 16.01 15.67 -25.50
C TRP A 135 15.81 17.10 -25.01
N ALA A 136 16.81 17.70 -24.37
CA ALA A 136 16.73 19.09 -23.92
C ALA A 136 16.42 20.05 -25.07
N GLN A 137 17.06 19.89 -26.24
CA GLN A 137 16.77 20.72 -27.42
C GLN A 137 15.32 20.59 -27.92
N ARG A 138 14.72 19.40 -27.82
CA ARG A 138 13.33 19.16 -28.24
C ARG A 138 12.31 19.68 -27.23
N LEU A 139 12.71 19.80 -25.97
CA LEU A 139 11.85 20.15 -24.84
C LEU A 139 11.96 21.60 -24.40
N ALA A 140 13.04 22.31 -24.73
CA ALA A 140 13.32 23.68 -24.29
C ALA A 140 12.24 24.70 -24.69
N ASP A 141 11.47 24.44 -25.75
CA ASP A 141 10.36 25.31 -26.17
C ASP A 141 9.07 25.08 -25.36
N ARG A 142 9.01 24.01 -24.57
CA ARG A 142 7.80 23.58 -23.82
C ARG A 142 8.01 23.48 -22.31
N LEU A 143 9.24 23.25 -21.86
CA LEU A 143 9.61 23.02 -20.47
C LEU A 143 10.82 23.89 -20.11
N ASP A 144 10.93 24.24 -18.83
CA ASP A 144 12.13 24.88 -18.29
C ASP A 144 13.17 23.80 -17.96
N VAL A 145 14.07 23.55 -18.89
CA VAL A 145 14.97 22.38 -18.86
C VAL A 145 16.32 22.74 -18.24
N THR A 146 16.84 21.87 -17.39
CA THR A 146 18.24 21.85 -16.95
C THR A 146 18.85 20.48 -17.20
N VAL A 147 20.04 20.42 -17.82
CA VAL A 147 20.75 19.16 -18.10
C VAL A 147 21.78 18.87 -17.02
N LEU A 148 21.68 17.67 -16.41
CA LEU A 148 22.66 17.12 -15.49
C LEU A 148 23.40 15.95 -16.17
N ALA A 149 24.53 16.27 -16.78
CA ALA A 149 25.32 15.32 -17.57
C ALA A 149 26.16 14.42 -16.67
N THR A 150 25.90 13.11 -16.73
CA THR A 150 26.59 12.09 -15.90
C THR A 150 27.92 11.62 -16.49
N SER A 151 28.22 11.98 -17.73
CA SER A 151 29.48 11.66 -18.41
C SER A 151 29.84 12.76 -19.41
N ALA A 152 31.14 12.99 -19.60
CA ALA A 152 31.63 13.83 -20.68
C ALA A 152 31.45 13.07 -22.00
N GLY A 153 30.48 13.51 -22.82
CA GLY A 153 30.24 12.95 -24.15
C GLY A 153 31.25 13.47 -25.19
N ALA A 154 31.38 12.73 -26.30
CA ALA A 154 32.16 13.17 -27.46
C ALA A 154 31.42 14.22 -28.31
N GLY A 155 30.16 14.52 -27.99
CA GLY A 155 29.34 15.48 -28.72
C GLY A 155 29.72 16.95 -28.53
N SER A 156 28.91 17.82 -29.11
CA SER A 156 29.07 19.28 -29.07
C SER A 156 27.90 19.95 -28.36
N LEU A 157 28.16 20.98 -27.55
CA LEU A 157 27.08 21.81 -27.03
C LEU A 157 26.36 22.55 -28.18
N PRO A 158 25.02 22.76 -28.10
CA PRO A 158 24.30 23.54 -29.09
C PRO A 158 24.85 24.96 -29.21
N GLY A 159 24.81 25.54 -30.42
CA GLY A 159 25.37 26.87 -30.69
C GLY A 159 24.71 28.00 -29.89
N ARG A 160 23.39 27.90 -29.64
CA ARG A 160 22.64 28.83 -28.78
C ARG A 160 22.54 28.29 -27.35
N ARG A 161 22.71 29.16 -26.36
CA ARG A 161 22.42 28.88 -24.95
C ARG A 161 20.91 28.95 -24.74
N ALA A 162 20.24 27.81 -24.77
CA ALA A 162 18.79 27.70 -24.52
C ALA A 162 18.47 27.24 -23.09
N PHE A 163 19.35 26.47 -22.46
CA PHE A 163 19.17 25.88 -21.13
C PHE A 163 20.53 25.67 -20.42
N PRO A 164 20.54 25.56 -19.07
CA PRO A 164 21.73 25.25 -18.29
C PRO A 164 22.20 23.80 -18.51
N VAL A 165 23.51 23.58 -18.40
CA VAL A 165 24.13 22.25 -18.49
C VAL A 165 25.18 22.15 -17.40
N HIS A 166 25.09 21.13 -16.57
CA HIS A 166 26.04 20.87 -15.49
C HIS A 166 26.63 19.47 -15.62
N GLY A 167 27.95 19.35 -15.46
CA GLY A 167 28.57 18.05 -15.21
C GLY A 167 28.25 17.60 -13.78
N ALA A 168 27.60 16.45 -13.65
CA ALA A 168 27.12 15.92 -12.37
C ALA A 168 27.69 14.52 -12.08
N ARG A 169 28.07 14.28 -10.82
CA ARG A 169 28.36 12.96 -10.25
C ARG A 169 27.75 12.88 -8.85
N GLU A 170 27.67 11.68 -8.27
CA GLU A 170 27.06 11.47 -6.94
C GLU A 170 25.65 12.07 -6.81
N LEU A 171 24.86 11.94 -7.88
CA LEU A 171 23.49 12.48 -7.95
C LEU A 171 22.58 11.77 -6.95
N ARG A 172 21.86 12.56 -6.15
CA ARG A 172 20.79 12.10 -5.28
C ARG A 172 19.52 12.85 -5.59
N ILE A 173 18.44 12.10 -5.72
CA ILE A 173 17.11 12.60 -6.09
C ILE A 173 16.14 12.20 -4.97
N ALA A 174 15.40 13.18 -4.46
CA ALA A 174 14.34 12.94 -3.49
C ALA A 174 13.14 13.85 -3.80
N GLY A 175 11.94 13.43 -3.40
CA GLY A 175 10.72 14.22 -3.59
C GLY A 175 9.74 13.54 -4.54
N HIS A 176 8.85 14.34 -5.11
CA HIS A 176 7.73 13.92 -5.93
C HIS A 176 7.41 15.03 -6.95
N LEU A 177 6.42 14.79 -7.82
CA LEU A 177 5.91 15.73 -8.79
C LEU A 177 5.74 17.14 -8.19
N GLY A 178 6.38 18.14 -8.81
CA GLY A 178 6.34 19.54 -8.36
C GLY A 178 7.30 19.91 -7.22
N ALA A 179 8.03 18.94 -6.66
CA ALA A 179 8.86 19.15 -5.47
C ALA A 179 10.06 18.18 -5.40
N PHE A 180 10.71 17.89 -6.53
CA PHE A 180 11.97 17.15 -6.51
C PHE A 180 13.10 18.05 -6.01
N ALA A 181 13.88 17.54 -5.07
CA ALA A 181 15.14 18.11 -4.61
C ALA A 181 16.28 17.23 -5.13
N LEU A 182 17.12 17.81 -5.98
CA LEU A 182 18.29 17.16 -6.55
C LEU A 182 19.55 17.74 -5.91
N THR A 183 20.47 16.86 -5.54
CA THR A 183 21.81 17.22 -5.07
C THR A 183 22.85 16.46 -5.89
N TRP A 184 23.96 17.11 -6.22
CA TRP A 184 25.04 16.49 -6.98
C TRP A 184 26.38 17.17 -6.71
N GLU A 185 27.46 16.45 -6.98
CA GLU A 185 28.79 17.03 -7.05
C GLU A 185 29.09 17.48 -8.48
N GLN A 186 29.69 18.65 -8.61
CA GLN A 186 30.22 19.09 -9.90
C GLN A 186 31.34 18.14 -10.36
N SER A 187 31.15 17.52 -11.53
CA SER A 187 32.07 16.50 -12.05
C SER A 187 33.14 17.05 -13.00
N ASN A 188 33.02 18.31 -13.44
CA ASN A 188 33.95 18.91 -14.41
C ASN A 188 34.48 20.29 -13.94
N PRO A 189 35.78 20.58 -14.16
CA PRO A 189 36.37 21.89 -13.87
C PRO A 189 35.73 23.06 -14.63
N ILE A 190 35.17 22.78 -15.81
CA ILE A 190 34.54 23.81 -16.64
C ILE A 190 33.11 24.03 -16.16
N ASP A 191 32.87 25.22 -15.61
CA ASP A 191 31.53 25.72 -15.31
C ASP A 191 30.92 26.29 -16.60
N LEU A 192 29.91 25.58 -17.12
CA LEU A 192 29.25 25.94 -18.36
C LEU A 192 28.36 27.18 -18.23
N ASP A 193 27.99 27.61 -17.02
CA ASP A 193 27.28 28.87 -16.80
C ASP A 193 28.20 30.06 -17.05
N LEU A 194 29.46 29.95 -16.63
CA LEU A 194 30.49 30.98 -16.79
C LEU A 194 31.17 30.94 -18.17
N CYS A 195 31.26 29.76 -18.79
CA CYS A 195 31.99 29.56 -20.05
C CYS A 195 31.42 30.43 -21.18
N THR A 196 32.24 31.18 -21.90
CA THR A 196 31.76 31.95 -23.07
C THR A 196 31.71 31.14 -24.37
N ARG A 197 32.13 29.86 -24.34
CA ARG A 197 32.25 28.96 -25.49
C ARG A 197 33.19 29.49 -26.60
N CYS A 198 34.19 30.29 -26.25
CA CYS A 198 35.14 30.91 -27.20
C CYS A 198 36.14 29.93 -27.88
N GLY A 199 36.23 28.69 -27.39
CA GLY A 199 37.13 27.67 -27.94
C GLY A 199 38.61 27.85 -27.62
N ALA A 200 39.01 28.84 -26.81
CA ALA A 200 40.41 29.07 -26.47
C ALA A 200 41.05 27.88 -25.74
N CYS A 201 40.32 27.25 -24.82
CA CYS A 201 40.78 26.08 -24.06
C CYS A 201 40.99 24.84 -24.94
N LEU A 202 40.22 24.66 -26.02
CA LEU A 202 40.38 23.55 -26.96
C LEU A 202 41.73 23.63 -27.67
N ARG A 203 42.08 24.83 -28.16
CA ARG A 203 43.37 25.08 -28.84
C ARG A 203 44.56 25.01 -27.90
N ALA A 204 44.35 25.34 -26.62
CA ALA A 204 45.40 25.35 -25.61
C ALA A 204 45.70 23.96 -25.02
N CYS A 205 44.83 22.95 -25.18
CA CYS A 205 45.01 21.65 -24.55
C CYS A 205 45.92 20.72 -25.38
N PRO A 206 47.13 20.35 -24.92
CA PRO A 206 48.07 19.53 -25.70
C PRO A 206 47.58 18.10 -25.93
N GLU A 207 46.85 17.55 -24.96
CA GLU A 207 46.34 16.17 -25.00
C GLU A 207 45.06 16.04 -25.85
N GLY A 208 44.50 17.16 -26.31
CA GLY A 208 43.16 17.19 -26.93
C GLY A 208 42.06 16.67 -25.98
N ALA A 209 42.24 16.86 -24.67
CA ALA A 209 41.33 16.38 -23.63
C ALA A 209 40.08 17.25 -23.47
N ILE A 210 39.95 18.35 -24.23
CA ILE A 210 38.78 19.24 -24.20
C ILE A 210 38.16 19.25 -25.59
N GLY A 211 36.92 18.77 -25.70
CA GLY A 211 36.15 18.76 -26.94
C GLY A 211 35.17 19.93 -27.07
N HIS A 212 34.33 19.88 -28.11
CA HIS A 212 33.26 20.88 -28.35
C HIS A 212 32.09 20.79 -27.36
N ALA A 213 32.06 19.77 -26.51
CA ALA A 213 31.24 19.73 -25.30
C ALA A 213 31.67 20.76 -24.23
N PHE A 214 32.87 21.35 -24.35
CA PHE A 214 33.47 22.21 -23.33
C PHE A 214 33.49 21.55 -21.95
N GLN A 215 33.79 20.25 -21.94
CA GLN A 215 34.04 19.44 -20.76
C GLN A 215 35.43 18.82 -20.90
N ILE A 216 36.18 18.75 -19.80
CA ILE A 216 37.50 18.11 -19.77
C ILE A 216 37.31 16.61 -19.57
N ASP A 217 37.87 15.80 -20.47
CA ASP A 217 38.10 14.38 -20.27
C ASP A 217 39.25 14.24 -19.25
N LEU A 218 38.90 13.86 -18.01
CA LEU A 218 39.86 13.77 -16.91
C LEU A 218 40.81 12.57 -17.05
N ASP A 219 40.43 11.54 -17.80
CA ASP A 219 41.29 10.38 -18.06
C ASP A 219 42.39 10.71 -19.07
N ARG A 220 42.10 11.62 -20.01
CA ARG A 220 43.09 12.14 -20.97
C ARG A 220 43.86 13.36 -20.46
N CYS A 221 43.35 14.06 -19.45
CA CYS A 221 43.97 15.27 -18.93
C CYS A 221 45.22 14.98 -18.09
N ARG A 222 46.39 15.43 -18.56
CA ARG A 222 47.66 15.35 -17.78
C ARG A 222 47.96 16.58 -16.90
N ALA A 223 46.93 17.38 -16.61
CA ALA A 223 46.99 18.51 -15.68
C ALA A 223 48.03 19.62 -16.00
N HIS A 224 48.31 19.90 -17.29
CA HIS A 224 49.15 21.04 -17.72
C HIS A 224 48.61 22.42 -17.30
N ARG A 225 47.27 22.54 -17.19
CA ARG A 225 46.51 23.75 -16.84
C ARG A 225 46.61 24.92 -17.83
N ASP A 226 47.12 24.71 -19.04
CA ASP A 226 47.10 25.71 -20.12
C ASP A 226 45.68 26.20 -20.43
N CYS A 227 44.68 25.32 -20.29
CA CYS A 227 43.28 25.67 -20.46
C CYS A 227 42.78 26.71 -19.43
N VAL A 228 43.31 26.69 -18.19
CA VAL A 228 42.97 27.66 -17.15
C VAL A 228 43.55 29.03 -17.51
N ALA A 229 44.82 29.08 -17.90
CA ALA A 229 45.46 30.31 -18.38
C ALA A 229 44.75 30.89 -19.60
N ALA A 230 44.35 30.05 -20.57
CA ALA A 230 43.61 30.44 -21.76
C ALA A 230 42.19 30.93 -21.45
N CYS A 231 41.58 30.47 -20.35
CA CYS A 231 40.28 30.97 -19.90
C CYS A 231 40.41 32.37 -19.27
N GLY A 232 41.55 32.65 -18.62
CA GLY A 232 41.92 33.98 -18.13
C GLY A 232 40.86 34.57 -17.19
N SER A 233 40.51 35.84 -17.42
CA SER A 233 39.55 36.58 -16.59
C SER A 233 38.11 36.04 -16.63
N ILE A 234 37.77 35.17 -17.59
CA ILE A 234 36.45 34.52 -17.63
C ILE A 234 36.29 33.58 -16.42
N GLY A 235 37.38 32.94 -15.96
CA GLY A 235 37.35 32.09 -14.76
C GLY A 235 36.42 30.88 -14.85
N ALA A 236 36.03 30.45 -16.06
CA ALA A 236 35.12 29.33 -16.25
C ALA A 236 35.78 27.97 -15.99
N ILE A 237 37.12 27.86 -16.02
CA ILE A 237 37.84 26.62 -15.76
C ILE A 237 38.54 26.69 -14.42
N ASP A 238 38.09 25.88 -13.46
CA ASP A 238 38.66 25.81 -12.12
C ASP A 238 38.58 24.38 -11.58
N PHE A 239 39.75 23.75 -11.42
CA PHE A 239 39.85 22.36 -10.95
C PHE A 239 39.45 22.20 -9.48
N SER A 240 39.42 23.27 -8.69
CA SER A 240 38.94 23.22 -7.30
C SER A 240 37.42 23.04 -7.19
N ARG A 241 36.68 23.21 -8.30
CA ARG A 241 35.22 23.01 -8.34
C ARG A 241 34.82 21.54 -8.35
N ILE A 242 35.72 20.63 -8.73
CA ILE A 242 35.40 19.20 -8.72
C ILE A 242 35.04 18.79 -7.29
N GLY A 243 33.91 18.10 -7.14
CA GLY A 243 33.42 17.65 -5.83
C GLY A 243 32.68 18.73 -5.03
N ARG A 244 32.50 19.93 -5.57
CA ARG A 244 31.63 20.93 -4.94
C ARG A 244 30.18 20.48 -5.04
N GLU A 245 29.51 20.39 -3.90
CA GLU A 245 28.09 20.08 -3.82
C GLU A 245 27.25 21.24 -4.39
N ARG A 246 26.25 20.89 -5.21
CA ARG A 246 25.20 21.77 -5.71
C ARG A 246 23.85 21.14 -5.40
N ALA A 247 22.83 21.97 -5.24
CA ALA A 247 21.47 21.56 -4.96
C ALA A 247 20.48 22.46 -5.70
N GLU A 248 19.43 21.87 -6.25
CA GLU A 248 18.39 22.59 -6.99
C GLU A 248 17.04 21.84 -6.90
N ARG A 249 15.95 22.56 -7.14
CA ARG A 249 14.59 22.01 -7.12
C ARG A 249 13.99 21.97 -8.51
N PHE A 250 13.26 20.90 -8.80
CA PHE A 250 12.60 20.66 -10.07
C PHE A 250 11.18 20.14 -9.83
N ASP A 251 10.32 20.33 -10.82
CA ASP A 251 8.98 19.74 -10.84
C ASP A 251 9.01 18.32 -11.40
N LEU A 252 9.89 18.07 -12.37
CA LEU A 252 9.97 16.86 -13.18
C LEU A 252 11.40 16.37 -13.33
N VAL A 253 11.58 15.06 -13.49
CA VAL A 253 12.88 14.44 -13.73
C VAL A 253 12.77 13.41 -14.86
N LEU A 254 13.59 13.60 -15.90
CA LEU A 254 13.83 12.62 -16.95
C LEU A 254 15.21 12.00 -16.75
N ASP A 255 15.25 10.75 -16.32
CA ASP A 255 16.47 9.99 -16.07
C ASP A 255 16.80 9.05 -17.24
N LEU A 256 17.75 9.47 -18.07
CA LEU A 256 18.26 8.74 -19.22
C LEU A 256 19.46 7.84 -18.86
N SER A 257 19.72 7.63 -17.57
CA SER A 257 20.77 6.72 -17.10
C SER A 257 20.45 5.29 -17.54
N ALA A 258 21.50 4.49 -17.76
CA ALA A 258 21.35 3.09 -18.14
C ALA A 258 20.66 2.27 -17.05
N GLU A 259 20.98 2.58 -15.79
CA GLU A 259 20.26 2.11 -14.62
C GLU A 259 19.56 3.30 -13.96
N PRO A 260 18.28 3.17 -13.58
CA PRO A 260 17.56 4.24 -12.89
C PRO A 260 18.23 4.65 -11.57
N LEU A 261 18.27 5.96 -11.32
CA LEU A 261 18.73 6.55 -10.06
C LEU A 261 17.74 6.26 -8.91
N ILE A 262 16.44 6.16 -9.19
CA ILE A 262 15.42 5.69 -8.26
C ILE A 262 14.99 4.29 -8.69
N ARG A 263 15.28 3.28 -7.85
CA ARG A 263 15.01 1.85 -8.14
C ARG A 263 13.77 1.32 -7.41
N LEU A 264 12.82 2.19 -7.15
CA LEU A 264 11.55 1.80 -6.53
C LEU A 264 10.67 1.12 -7.57
N PRO A 265 9.97 0.02 -7.23
CA PRO A 265 9.00 -0.56 -8.15
C PRO A 265 7.90 0.43 -8.56
N HIS A 266 7.51 1.32 -7.62
CA HIS A 266 6.65 2.46 -7.91
C HIS A 266 7.43 3.75 -7.65
N PRO A 267 8.06 4.35 -8.69
CA PRO A 267 8.76 5.62 -8.53
C PRO A 267 7.78 6.77 -8.21
N PRO A 268 8.26 7.87 -7.62
CA PRO A 268 7.44 9.06 -7.40
C PRO A 268 6.85 9.60 -8.70
N GLN A 269 5.63 10.13 -8.66
CA GLN A 269 5.03 10.78 -9.84
C GLN A 269 5.97 11.88 -10.36
N GLY A 270 6.07 12.06 -11.68
CA GLY A 270 6.94 13.06 -12.29
C GLY A 270 8.42 12.64 -12.47
N TYR A 271 8.81 11.46 -12.00
CA TYR A 271 10.11 10.86 -12.29
C TYR A 271 9.96 9.75 -13.35
N PHE A 272 10.71 9.86 -14.45
CA PHE A 272 10.67 8.90 -15.56
C PHE A 272 12.06 8.41 -15.90
N ALA A 273 12.26 7.08 -15.92
CA ALA A 273 13.55 6.46 -16.20
C ALA A 273 13.49 5.43 -17.34
N PRO A 274 13.31 5.87 -18.61
CA PRO A 274 13.11 4.98 -19.76
C PRO A 274 14.37 4.20 -20.20
N GLY A 275 15.52 4.45 -19.59
CA GLY A 275 16.77 3.83 -20.02
C GLY A 275 17.25 4.33 -21.39
N ARG A 276 17.79 3.43 -22.21
CA ARG A 276 18.48 3.78 -23.48
C ARG A 276 17.63 3.66 -24.73
N ASP A 277 16.48 3.00 -24.65
CA ASP A 277 15.66 2.75 -25.83
C ASP A 277 14.98 4.05 -26.30
N PRO A 278 15.15 4.47 -27.58
CA PRO A 278 14.58 5.73 -28.06
C PRO A 278 13.05 5.76 -28.08
N LEU A 279 12.38 4.62 -28.25
CA LEU A 279 10.92 4.55 -28.24
C LEU A 279 10.39 4.71 -26.82
N ASP A 280 11.00 4.01 -25.86
CA ASP A 280 10.66 4.15 -24.43
C ASP A 280 10.93 5.58 -23.95
N GLN A 281 12.03 6.20 -24.40
CA GLN A 281 12.32 7.61 -24.12
C GLN A 281 11.26 8.55 -24.70
N ALA A 282 10.83 8.32 -25.94
CA ALA A 282 9.77 9.13 -26.56
C ALA A 282 8.44 9.01 -25.81
N GLN A 283 8.07 7.80 -25.38
CA GLN A 283 6.88 7.56 -24.57
C GLN A 283 6.99 8.26 -23.21
N ALA A 284 8.11 8.09 -22.50
CA ALA A 284 8.35 8.76 -21.22
C ALA A 284 8.29 10.29 -21.33
N VAL A 285 8.76 10.86 -22.44
CA VAL A 285 8.67 12.31 -22.68
C VAL A 285 7.22 12.77 -22.90
N ILE A 286 6.39 11.99 -23.59
CA ILE A 286 4.95 12.29 -23.74
C ILE A 286 4.30 12.34 -22.35
N ASP A 287 4.53 11.30 -21.54
CA ASP A 287 3.95 11.19 -20.20
C ASP A 287 4.45 12.30 -19.27
N LEU A 288 5.74 12.61 -19.32
CA LEU A 288 6.37 13.70 -18.57
C LEU A 288 5.76 15.06 -18.91
N THR A 289 5.55 15.35 -20.21
CA THR A 289 4.93 16.63 -20.62
C THR A 289 3.48 16.73 -20.19
N GLY A 290 2.77 15.60 -20.04
CA GLY A 290 1.43 15.53 -19.46
C GLY A 290 1.37 15.85 -17.96
N CYS A 291 2.52 15.88 -17.27
CA CYS A 291 2.65 16.19 -15.84
C CYS A 291 2.86 17.69 -15.55
N VAL A 292 2.56 18.59 -16.50
CA VAL A 292 2.56 20.04 -16.29
C VAL A 292 1.14 20.52 -16.00
N GLY A 293 0.95 21.24 -14.89
CA GLY A 293 -0.37 21.69 -14.45
C GLY A 293 -0.64 21.42 -12.97
N GLU A 294 -1.92 21.40 -12.63
CA GLU A 294 -2.41 21.07 -11.28
C GLU A 294 -3.11 19.72 -11.31
N PHE A 295 -2.76 18.87 -10.34
CA PHE A 295 -3.26 17.51 -10.23
C PHE A 295 -3.69 17.25 -8.81
N GLU A 296 -4.66 16.35 -8.64
CA GLU A 296 -5.06 15.87 -7.33
C GLU A 296 -5.16 14.35 -7.34
N LYS A 297 -4.78 13.73 -6.22
CA LYS A 297 -5.05 12.32 -5.98
C LYS A 297 -5.66 12.11 -4.60
N PRO A 298 -6.49 11.09 -4.40
CA PRO A 298 -6.99 10.74 -3.08
C PRO A 298 -5.88 10.46 -2.05
N VAL A 299 -6.13 10.78 -0.78
CA VAL A 299 -5.38 10.22 0.34
C VAL A 299 -5.83 8.78 0.51
N PHE A 300 -5.04 7.85 -0.02
CA PHE A 300 -5.40 6.43 -0.10
C PHE A 300 -5.29 5.66 1.22
N ALA A 301 -4.50 6.14 2.18
CA ALA A 301 -4.23 5.42 3.42
C ALA A 301 -4.34 6.32 4.65
N ALA A 302 -4.92 5.80 5.72
CA ALA A 302 -4.99 6.47 7.02
C ALA A 302 -4.35 5.59 8.11
N VAL A 303 -3.53 6.20 8.97
CA VAL A 303 -2.82 5.51 10.07
C VAL A 303 -3.44 5.89 11.43
N ASP A 304 -3.93 4.90 12.17
CA ASP A 304 -4.30 5.03 13.58
C ASP A 304 -3.13 4.58 14.47
N ALA A 305 -2.38 5.56 14.97
CA ALA A 305 -1.20 5.32 15.79
C ALA A 305 -1.49 4.52 17.08
N ARG A 306 -2.73 4.56 17.59
CA ARG A 306 -3.10 3.83 18.82
C ARG A 306 -3.09 2.32 18.61
N LEU A 307 -3.49 1.88 17.41
CA LEU A 307 -3.55 0.48 17.02
C LEU A 307 -2.23 -0.03 16.41
N CYS A 308 -1.27 0.86 16.14
CA CYS A 308 -0.05 0.48 15.45
C CYS A 308 0.82 -0.42 16.33
N ALA A 309 1.25 -1.56 15.78
CA ALA A 309 2.15 -2.49 16.44
C ALA A 309 3.61 -2.37 15.97
N HIS A 310 3.96 -1.25 15.35
CA HIS A 310 5.28 -1.05 14.77
C HIS A 310 6.37 -1.10 15.83
N SER A 311 6.24 -0.30 16.88
CA SER A 311 7.23 -0.20 17.94
C SER A 311 6.58 0.20 19.27
N ARG A 312 7.17 -0.25 20.38
CA ARG A 312 6.88 0.25 21.74
C ARG A 312 8.17 0.29 22.53
N ASN A 313 8.44 1.39 23.23
CA ASN A 313 9.64 1.56 24.04
C ASN A 313 10.94 1.26 23.26
N ALA A 314 11.01 1.72 22.00
CA ALA A 314 12.11 1.46 21.05
C ALA A 314 12.34 -0.02 20.66
N VAL A 315 11.43 -0.93 21.05
CA VAL A 315 11.43 -2.32 20.58
C VAL A 315 10.55 -2.42 19.33
N THR A 316 11.15 -2.83 18.22
CA THR A 316 10.42 -3.06 16.97
C THR A 316 9.60 -4.35 17.07
N GLY A 317 8.30 -4.25 16.79
CA GLY A 317 7.37 -5.39 16.78
C GLY A 317 6.87 -5.76 15.38
N CYS A 318 6.59 -4.79 14.53
CA CYS A 318 6.02 -5.05 13.20
C CYS A 318 6.58 -4.10 12.13
N THR A 319 7.02 -4.65 11.01
CA THR A 319 7.56 -3.92 9.86
C THR A 319 6.81 -4.18 8.56
N ARG A 320 5.74 -4.99 8.58
CA ARG A 320 5.07 -5.49 7.36
C ARG A 320 4.71 -4.40 6.34
N CYS A 321 4.21 -3.25 6.78
CA CYS A 321 3.88 -2.15 5.87
C CYS A 321 5.11 -1.41 5.34
N LEU A 322 6.19 -1.34 6.11
CA LEU A 322 7.48 -0.77 5.69
C LEU A 322 8.12 -1.66 4.63
N ASP A 323 8.19 -2.96 4.92
CA ASP A 323 8.81 -3.96 4.04
C ASP A 323 8.08 -4.09 2.69
N LEU A 324 6.75 -3.89 2.71
CA LEU A 324 5.89 -3.99 1.53
C LEU A 324 5.83 -2.70 0.68
N CYS A 325 6.15 -1.53 1.24
CA CYS A 325 5.85 -0.26 0.57
C CYS A 325 6.79 -0.02 -0.62
N SER A 326 6.34 -0.40 -1.81
CA SER A 326 7.07 -0.23 -3.08
C SER A 326 7.42 1.23 -3.42
N ALA A 327 6.64 2.20 -2.93
CA ALA A 327 6.87 3.63 -3.13
C ALA A 327 7.68 4.29 -2.00
N GLN A 328 8.06 3.53 -0.95
CA GLN A 328 8.71 4.03 0.27
C GLN A 328 8.00 5.25 0.91
N ALA A 329 6.67 5.30 0.76
CA ALA A 329 5.82 6.30 1.37
C ALA A 329 5.66 6.12 2.89
N ILE A 330 6.04 4.96 3.45
CA ILE A 330 5.89 4.64 4.86
C ILE A 330 7.26 4.67 5.53
N ARG A 331 7.38 5.38 6.67
CA ARG A 331 8.61 5.49 7.45
C ARG A 331 8.36 5.27 8.95
N PRO A 332 9.36 4.80 9.73
CA PRO A 332 9.29 4.78 11.18
C PRO A 332 9.02 6.18 11.75
N GLY A 333 8.20 6.27 12.79
CA GLY A 333 7.75 7.55 13.39
C GLY A 333 7.71 7.54 14.91
N GLY A 334 8.56 6.74 15.56
CA GLY A 334 8.47 6.41 16.98
C GLY A 334 7.70 5.11 17.18
N ASP A 335 6.69 5.12 18.05
CA ASP A 335 5.87 3.94 18.32
C ASP A 335 4.90 3.57 17.17
N ALA A 336 4.68 4.48 16.22
CA ALA A 336 3.85 4.26 15.04
C ALA A 336 4.61 4.63 13.76
N VAL A 337 4.16 4.08 12.63
CA VAL A 337 4.64 4.51 11.30
C VAL A 337 4.01 5.84 10.89
N ARG A 338 4.69 6.55 9.99
CA ARG A 338 4.18 7.75 9.31
C ARG A 338 4.01 7.47 7.82
N MET A 339 2.97 8.07 7.24
CA MET A 339 2.67 8.00 5.82
C MET A 339 3.02 9.34 5.17
N ASP A 340 3.66 9.27 4.00
CA ASP A 340 3.86 10.39 3.08
C ASP A 340 2.85 10.25 1.94
N ASP A 341 1.76 11.02 2.02
CA ASP A 341 0.65 10.90 1.07
C ASP A 341 1.07 11.35 -0.35
N ALA A 342 2.07 12.22 -0.46
CA ALA A 342 2.59 12.65 -1.75
C ALA A 342 3.34 11.52 -2.47
N LEU A 343 4.10 10.70 -1.73
CA LEU A 343 4.76 9.50 -2.28
C LEU A 343 3.83 8.29 -2.43
N CYS A 344 2.72 8.22 -1.67
CA CYS A 344 1.83 7.06 -1.70
C CYS A 344 1.28 6.77 -3.11
N ALA A 345 1.59 5.59 -3.65
CA ALA A 345 1.13 5.18 -4.98
C ALA A 345 -0.36 4.75 -5.02
N GLY A 346 -0.97 4.53 -3.86
CA GLY A 346 -2.39 4.13 -3.78
C GLY A 346 -2.67 2.63 -3.82
N CYS A 347 -1.66 1.75 -3.84
CA CYS A 347 -1.86 0.30 -3.98
C CYS A 347 -2.72 -0.39 -2.89
N GLY A 348 -2.78 0.16 -1.67
CA GLY A 348 -3.51 -0.44 -0.55
C GLY A 348 -2.87 -1.67 0.11
N GLY A 349 -1.76 -2.20 -0.41
CA GLY A 349 -1.07 -3.38 0.16
C GLY A 349 -0.72 -3.26 1.65
N CYS A 350 -0.36 -2.06 2.10
CA CYS A 350 -0.06 -1.79 3.51
C CYS A 350 -1.27 -2.02 4.44
N ALA A 351 -2.50 -1.73 3.99
CA ALA A 351 -3.73 -2.02 4.72
C ALA A 351 -4.04 -3.53 4.71
N THR A 352 -3.73 -4.21 3.60
CA THR A 352 -3.88 -5.67 3.46
C THR A 352 -3.02 -6.43 4.47
N VAL A 353 -1.74 -6.08 4.63
CA VAL A 353 -0.84 -6.78 5.56
C VAL A 353 -0.91 -6.27 7.01
N CYS A 354 -1.59 -5.15 7.28
CA CYS A 354 -1.68 -4.59 8.62
C CYS A 354 -2.49 -5.52 9.55
N PRO A 355 -1.87 -6.17 10.54
CA PRO A 355 -2.55 -7.18 11.34
C PRO A 355 -3.53 -6.56 12.35
N THR A 356 -3.30 -5.32 12.79
CA THR A 356 -4.17 -4.62 13.75
C THR A 356 -5.29 -3.82 13.08
N GLY A 357 -5.20 -3.58 11.77
CA GLY A 357 -6.04 -2.59 11.08
C GLY A 357 -5.68 -1.13 11.42
N ALA A 358 -4.46 -0.88 11.91
CA ALA A 358 -3.94 0.47 12.13
C ALA A 358 -3.83 1.28 10.83
N ILE A 359 -3.44 0.64 9.72
CA ILE A 359 -3.50 1.25 8.39
C ILE A 359 -4.79 0.82 7.71
N ARG A 360 -5.59 1.80 7.28
CA ARG A 360 -6.84 1.58 6.55
C ARG A 360 -6.73 2.15 5.15
N TYR A 361 -7.23 1.39 4.18
CA TYR A 361 -7.38 1.86 2.80
C TYR A 361 -8.65 2.70 2.70
N GLN A 362 -8.53 3.90 2.14
CA GLN A 362 -9.54 4.95 2.26
C GLN A 362 -10.40 5.10 1.02
N TYR A 363 -9.93 4.69 -0.16
CA TYR A 363 -10.65 4.95 -1.42
C TYR A 363 -10.40 3.88 -2.51
N PRO A 364 -11.39 3.01 -2.81
CA PRO A 364 -12.57 2.72 -1.99
C PRO A 364 -12.20 1.95 -0.72
N ARG A 365 -12.93 2.17 0.38
CA ARG A 365 -12.80 1.41 1.62
C ARG A 365 -13.33 -0.01 1.41
N ALA A 366 -12.81 -0.97 2.18
CA ALA A 366 -13.26 -2.36 2.12
C ALA A 366 -14.80 -2.53 2.29
N PRO A 367 -15.50 -1.80 3.18
CA PRO A 367 -16.97 -1.85 3.25
C PRO A 367 -17.69 -1.47 1.96
N GLU A 368 -17.16 -0.52 1.20
CA GLU A 368 -17.78 -0.01 -0.04
C GLU A 368 -17.63 -1.04 -1.15
N THR A 369 -16.43 -1.60 -1.33
CA THR A 369 -16.18 -2.73 -2.22
C THR A 369 -17.00 -3.95 -1.81
N GLY A 370 -17.08 -4.22 -0.50
CA GLY A 370 -17.87 -5.30 0.07
C GLY A 370 -19.37 -5.18 -0.24
N LEU A 371 -19.94 -3.99 -0.12
CA LEU A 371 -21.35 -3.74 -0.45
C LEU A 371 -21.63 -4.04 -1.93
N ARG A 372 -20.73 -3.62 -2.84
CA ARG A 372 -20.82 -3.93 -4.28
C ARG A 372 -20.84 -5.43 -4.53
N VAL A 373 -19.91 -6.18 -3.91
CA VAL A 373 -19.82 -7.64 -4.04
C VAL A 373 -21.05 -8.33 -3.46
N ARG A 374 -21.50 -7.93 -2.26
CA ARG A 374 -22.69 -8.51 -1.61
C ARG A 374 -23.95 -8.34 -2.45
N ARG A 375 -24.20 -7.14 -2.95
CA ARG A 375 -25.37 -6.84 -3.80
C ARG A 375 -25.35 -7.63 -5.10
N ALA A 376 -24.18 -7.75 -5.70
CA ALA A 376 -24.00 -8.54 -6.91
C ALA A 376 -24.23 -10.04 -6.69
N LEU A 377 -23.69 -10.61 -5.61
CA LEU A 377 -23.88 -12.03 -5.28
C LEU A 377 -25.35 -12.36 -4.98
N ALA A 378 -26.05 -11.47 -4.27
CA ALA A 378 -27.48 -11.61 -4.04
C ALA A 378 -28.26 -11.61 -5.36
N ALA A 379 -28.02 -10.61 -6.22
CA ALA A 379 -28.68 -10.52 -7.53
C ALA A 379 -28.33 -11.69 -8.47
N PHE A 380 -27.10 -12.21 -8.39
CA PHE A 380 -26.66 -13.40 -9.11
C PHE A 380 -27.49 -14.63 -8.70
N ALA A 381 -27.63 -14.85 -7.39
CA ALA A 381 -28.41 -15.96 -6.85
C ALA A 381 -29.91 -15.84 -7.17
N ASP A 382 -30.50 -14.65 -7.02
CA ASP A 382 -31.92 -14.39 -7.34
C ASP A 382 -32.24 -14.61 -8.82
N ALA A 383 -31.26 -14.38 -9.70
CA ALA A 383 -31.36 -14.67 -11.12
C ALA A 383 -31.12 -16.15 -11.48
N GLY A 384 -30.91 -17.02 -10.48
CA GLY A 384 -30.70 -18.47 -10.64
C GLY A 384 -29.25 -18.88 -10.90
N GLY A 385 -28.30 -17.98 -10.68
CA GLY A 385 -26.88 -18.29 -10.77
C GLY A 385 -26.42 -19.21 -9.64
N MET A 386 -25.47 -20.09 -9.96
CA MET A 386 -24.85 -21.00 -8.99
C MET A 386 -23.32 -20.88 -9.08
N ASN A 387 -22.62 -21.28 -8.02
CA ASN A 387 -21.16 -21.43 -8.01
C ASN A 387 -20.39 -20.15 -8.35
N ALA A 388 -20.85 -18.99 -7.87
CA ALA A 388 -20.24 -17.70 -8.21
C ALA A 388 -18.79 -17.62 -7.72
N TRP A 389 -17.88 -17.18 -8.60
CA TRP A 389 -16.53 -16.77 -8.25
C TRP A 389 -16.40 -15.26 -8.36
N VAL A 390 -15.87 -14.61 -7.33
CA VAL A 390 -15.53 -13.19 -7.38
C VAL A 390 -14.11 -13.05 -7.92
N LEU A 391 -13.92 -12.32 -9.01
CA LEU A 391 -12.60 -12.04 -9.60
C LEU A 391 -12.27 -10.57 -9.41
N PHE A 392 -11.36 -10.26 -8.49
CA PHE A 392 -10.85 -8.89 -8.33
C PHE A 392 -9.77 -8.61 -9.38
N HIS A 393 -9.86 -7.46 -10.04
CA HIS A 393 -8.88 -6.99 -11.01
C HIS A 393 -8.73 -5.46 -10.91
N CYS A 394 -7.65 -4.91 -11.45
CA CYS A 394 -7.44 -3.45 -11.60
C CYS A 394 -7.45 -3.02 -13.08
N ALA A 395 -7.23 -1.73 -13.32
CA ALA A 395 -7.25 -1.11 -14.65
C ALA A 395 -6.25 -1.74 -15.64
N GLU A 396 -5.09 -2.18 -15.16
CA GLU A 396 -4.05 -2.83 -15.99
C GLU A 396 -4.55 -4.10 -16.68
N HIS A 397 -5.56 -4.74 -16.13
CA HIS A 397 -6.14 -5.97 -16.67
C HIS A 397 -7.26 -5.74 -17.68
N GLU A 398 -7.74 -4.51 -17.87
CA GLU A 398 -8.86 -4.22 -18.77
C GLU A 398 -8.56 -4.66 -20.21
N ALA A 399 -7.33 -4.40 -20.68
CA ALA A 399 -6.90 -4.81 -22.02
C ALA A 399 -6.86 -6.34 -22.16
N LEU A 400 -6.34 -7.03 -21.14
CA LEU A 400 -6.25 -8.50 -21.10
C LEU A 400 -7.64 -9.15 -21.09
N LEU A 401 -8.56 -8.65 -20.26
CA LEU A 401 -9.94 -9.13 -20.18
C LEU A 401 -10.71 -8.86 -21.48
N ALA A 402 -10.52 -7.68 -22.08
CA ALA A 402 -11.10 -7.35 -23.38
C ALA A 402 -10.55 -8.25 -24.50
N GLU A 403 -9.27 -8.62 -24.45
CA GLU A 403 -8.69 -9.56 -25.40
C GLU A 403 -9.26 -10.97 -25.23
N LEU A 404 -9.36 -11.47 -23.99
CA LEU A 404 -10.02 -12.74 -23.68
C LEU A 404 -11.46 -12.77 -24.20
N ALA A 405 -12.23 -11.71 -23.99
CA ALA A 405 -13.61 -11.59 -24.47
C ALA A 405 -13.72 -11.58 -26.01
N ARG A 406 -12.70 -11.05 -26.70
CA ARG A 406 -12.73 -10.91 -28.17
C ARG A 406 -12.15 -12.10 -28.91
N ARG A 407 -11.11 -12.73 -28.37
CA ARG A 407 -10.32 -13.77 -29.05
C ARG A 407 -10.48 -15.16 -28.45
N GLY A 408 -10.78 -15.24 -27.16
CA GLY A 408 -11.00 -16.49 -26.44
C GLY A 408 -12.48 -16.80 -26.25
N THR A 409 -12.77 -17.64 -25.26
CA THR A 409 -14.13 -17.98 -24.84
C THR A 409 -14.76 -16.91 -23.95
N GLY A 410 -14.09 -15.80 -23.65
CA GLY A 410 -14.56 -14.83 -22.67
C GLY A 410 -14.57 -15.35 -21.23
N LEU A 411 -15.08 -14.53 -20.30
CA LEU A 411 -15.19 -14.92 -18.89
C LEU A 411 -16.25 -16.02 -18.72
N PRO A 412 -15.99 -17.06 -17.89
CA PRO A 412 -17.02 -18.02 -17.51
C PRO A 412 -18.27 -17.33 -16.92
N SER A 413 -19.44 -17.93 -17.09
CA SER A 413 -20.72 -17.31 -16.69
C SER A 413 -20.87 -17.16 -15.17
N HIS A 414 -20.15 -17.97 -14.39
CA HIS A 414 -20.16 -17.93 -12.93
C HIS A 414 -19.02 -17.06 -12.35
N VAL A 415 -18.11 -16.53 -13.18
CA VAL A 415 -17.05 -15.61 -12.74
C VAL A 415 -17.54 -14.16 -12.85
N LEU A 416 -17.49 -13.45 -11.74
CA LEU A 416 -17.95 -12.07 -11.58
C LEU A 416 -16.74 -11.14 -11.46
N PRO A 417 -16.38 -10.35 -12.50
CA PRO A 417 -15.27 -9.41 -12.44
C PRO A 417 -15.63 -8.16 -11.61
N PHE A 418 -14.76 -7.79 -10.67
CA PHE A 418 -14.85 -6.55 -9.89
C PHE A 418 -13.57 -5.74 -10.01
N ALA A 419 -13.70 -4.57 -10.63
CA ALA A 419 -12.64 -3.58 -10.67
C ALA A 419 -12.43 -2.97 -9.27
N VAL A 420 -11.18 -3.03 -8.82
CA VAL A 420 -10.61 -2.29 -7.69
C VAL A 420 -9.53 -1.34 -8.21
N HIS A 421 -9.14 -0.34 -7.41
CA HIS A 421 -8.07 0.58 -7.80
C HIS A 421 -6.75 -0.17 -8.03
N ASP A 422 -6.40 -1.03 -7.08
CA ASP A 422 -5.23 -1.88 -7.11
C ASP A 422 -5.56 -3.20 -6.38
N VAL A 423 -5.09 -4.32 -6.91
CA VAL A 423 -5.40 -5.65 -6.38
C VAL A 423 -4.66 -5.96 -5.07
N ALA A 424 -3.56 -5.27 -4.77
CA ALA A 424 -2.89 -5.34 -3.48
C ALA A 424 -3.78 -4.85 -2.32
N SER A 425 -4.82 -4.06 -2.60
CA SER A 425 -5.83 -3.63 -1.61
C SER A 425 -6.82 -4.75 -1.20
N VAL A 426 -6.82 -5.89 -1.89
CA VAL A 426 -7.74 -7.01 -1.61
C VAL A 426 -7.22 -7.83 -0.42
N GLY A 427 -7.66 -7.44 0.77
CA GLY A 427 -7.37 -8.15 2.02
C GLY A 427 -8.24 -9.38 2.25
N LEU A 428 -7.82 -10.20 3.23
CA LEU A 428 -8.54 -11.39 3.67
C LEU A 428 -9.97 -11.10 4.14
N GLU A 429 -10.22 -9.90 4.67
CA GLU A 429 -11.55 -9.41 5.07
C GLU A 429 -12.54 -9.37 3.91
N LEU A 430 -12.10 -8.95 2.72
CA LEU A 430 -12.92 -8.92 1.51
C LEU A 430 -13.13 -10.34 0.96
N MET A 431 -12.06 -11.14 0.94
CA MET A 431 -12.12 -12.53 0.47
C MET A 431 -13.08 -13.38 1.30
N LEU A 432 -12.96 -13.35 2.64
CA LEU A 432 -13.87 -14.09 3.52
C LEU A 432 -15.28 -13.48 3.52
N GLY A 433 -15.42 -12.16 3.35
CA GLY A 433 -16.71 -11.51 3.15
C GLY A 433 -17.44 -12.05 1.90
N ALA A 434 -16.75 -12.14 0.76
CA ALA A 434 -17.30 -12.68 -0.47
C ALA A 434 -17.82 -14.12 -0.30
N LEU A 435 -17.04 -14.98 0.37
CA LEU A 435 -17.47 -16.35 0.69
C LEU A 435 -18.67 -16.36 1.64
N ALA A 436 -18.67 -15.52 2.68
CA ALA A 436 -19.78 -15.40 3.62
C ALA A 436 -21.07 -14.96 2.92
N TRP A 437 -21.00 -14.15 1.87
CA TRP A 437 -22.15 -13.75 1.05
C TRP A 437 -22.56 -14.77 -0.02
N GLY A 438 -21.98 -15.96 -0.02
CA GLY A 438 -22.40 -17.08 -0.87
C GLY A 438 -21.55 -17.31 -2.12
N ALA A 439 -20.45 -16.57 -2.32
CA ALA A 439 -19.51 -16.92 -3.38
C ALA A 439 -18.91 -18.31 -3.11
N GLN A 440 -18.77 -19.12 -4.15
CA GLN A 440 -18.08 -20.40 -4.05
C GLN A 440 -16.58 -20.19 -3.84
N GLY A 441 -16.02 -19.18 -4.50
CA GLY A 441 -14.62 -18.82 -4.40
C GLY A 441 -14.35 -17.35 -4.69
N CYS A 442 -13.13 -16.94 -4.40
CA CYS A 442 -12.60 -15.61 -4.67
C CYS A 442 -11.21 -15.74 -5.32
N ALA A 443 -10.99 -14.99 -6.38
CA ALA A 443 -9.73 -14.93 -7.10
C ALA A 443 -9.24 -13.48 -7.20
N ILE A 444 -7.93 -13.30 -7.11
CA ILE A 444 -7.24 -12.03 -7.36
C ILE A 444 -6.46 -12.21 -8.66
N LEU A 445 -6.72 -11.37 -9.67
CA LEU A 445 -5.92 -11.30 -10.89
C LEU A 445 -4.81 -10.27 -10.70
N ALA A 446 -3.57 -10.72 -10.55
CA ALA A 446 -2.40 -9.85 -10.40
C ALA A 446 -1.67 -9.64 -11.75
N PRO A 447 -1.12 -8.44 -12.00
CA PRO A 447 -0.33 -8.15 -13.19
C PRO A 447 0.88 -9.07 -13.28
N ALA A 448 1.32 -9.38 -14.50
CA ALA A 448 2.51 -10.19 -14.72
C ALA A 448 3.80 -9.51 -14.19
N ALA A 449 3.83 -8.17 -14.21
CA ALA A 449 4.95 -7.36 -13.74
C ALA A 449 4.79 -6.87 -12.28
N GLU A 450 3.84 -7.45 -11.53
CA GLU A 450 3.58 -7.08 -10.14
C GLU A 450 4.85 -7.27 -9.27
N PRO A 451 5.21 -6.32 -8.39
CA PRO A 451 6.35 -6.49 -7.50
C PRO A 451 6.19 -7.74 -6.62
N GLU A 452 7.25 -8.55 -6.51
CA GLU A 452 7.20 -9.85 -5.80
C GLU A 452 6.67 -9.73 -4.37
N GLY A 453 6.99 -8.64 -3.65
CA GLY A 453 6.46 -8.41 -2.31
C GLY A 453 4.93 -8.35 -2.24
N TYR A 454 4.24 -7.83 -3.27
CA TYR A 454 2.77 -7.83 -3.34
C TYR A 454 2.21 -9.23 -3.62
N LEU A 455 2.87 -10.00 -4.47
CA LEU A 455 2.51 -11.40 -4.72
C LEU A 455 2.68 -12.25 -3.45
N GLU A 456 3.80 -12.11 -2.74
CA GLU A 456 4.05 -12.78 -1.46
C GLU A 456 3.01 -12.41 -0.40
N ALA A 457 2.69 -11.12 -0.27
CA ALA A 457 1.66 -10.65 0.65
C ALA A 457 0.29 -11.26 0.33
N SER A 458 -0.10 -11.28 -0.95
CA SER A 458 -1.38 -11.87 -1.40
C SER A 458 -1.42 -13.38 -1.15
N ARG A 459 -0.33 -14.10 -1.47
CA ARG A 459 -0.19 -15.54 -1.19
C ARG A 459 -0.29 -15.83 0.30
N ALA A 460 0.31 -14.99 1.16
CA ALA A 460 0.21 -15.15 2.61
C ALA A 460 -1.23 -14.97 3.10
N GLN A 461 -1.96 -13.95 2.63
CA GLN A 461 -3.38 -13.76 2.98
C GLN A 461 -4.24 -14.95 2.54
N ILE A 462 -4.08 -15.40 1.29
CA ILE A 462 -4.76 -16.58 0.76
C ILE A 462 -4.41 -17.81 1.59
N GLY A 463 -3.14 -18.01 1.94
CA GLY A 463 -2.68 -19.13 2.77
C GLY A 463 -3.35 -19.16 4.14
N PHE A 464 -3.48 -18.01 4.81
CA PHE A 464 -4.21 -17.92 6.07
C PHE A 464 -5.69 -18.29 5.89
N GLY A 465 -6.37 -17.71 4.89
CA GLY A 465 -7.77 -18.00 4.59
C GLY A 465 -8.01 -19.48 4.25
N SER A 466 -7.19 -20.05 3.37
CA SER A 466 -7.26 -21.46 2.98
C SER A 466 -7.05 -22.39 4.17
N ARG A 467 -6.13 -22.07 5.09
CA ARG A 467 -5.94 -22.85 6.32
C ARG A 467 -7.16 -22.80 7.23
N ILE A 468 -7.79 -21.64 7.38
CA ILE A 468 -9.03 -21.46 8.15
C ILE A 468 -10.15 -22.29 7.53
N LEU A 469 -10.40 -22.13 6.22
CA LEU A 469 -11.46 -22.84 5.50
C LEU A 469 -11.28 -24.36 5.54
N ALA A 470 -10.06 -24.86 5.31
CA ALA A 470 -9.75 -26.28 5.38
C ALA A 470 -9.97 -26.85 6.79
N SER A 471 -9.60 -26.11 7.83
CA SER A 471 -9.78 -26.55 9.23
C SER A 471 -11.25 -26.54 9.66
N LEU A 472 -12.07 -25.70 9.03
CA LEU A 472 -13.53 -25.70 9.16
C LEU A 472 -14.20 -26.82 8.32
N GLY A 473 -13.43 -27.59 7.55
CA GLY A 473 -13.94 -28.71 6.75
C GLY A 473 -14.53 -28.33 5.39
N TYR A 474 -14.31 -27.10 4.93
CA TYR A 474 -14.70 -26.73 3.57
C TYR A 474 -13.82 -27.41 2.54
N ALA A 475 -14.44 -28.17 1.64
CA ALA A 475 -13.76 -28.82 0.53
C ALA A 475 -13.47 -27.85 -0.63
N GLY A 476 -12.42 -28.18 -1.39
CA GLY A 476 -12.01 -27.46 -2.60
C GLY A 476 -11.16 -26.21 -2.33
N GLU A 477 -10.47 -25.75 -3.37
CA GLU A 477 -9.80 -24.45 -3.35
C GLU A 477 -10.84 -23.33 -3.52
N ARG A 478 -10.89 -22.40 -2.56
CA ARG A 478 -11.86 -21.28 -2.57
C ARG A 478 -11.23 -19.91 -2.66
N LEU A 479 -9.92 -19.81 -2.44
CA LEU A 479 -9.16 -18.56 -2.51
C LEU A 479 -7.98 -18.78 -3.45
N ARG A 480 -7.83 -17.92 -4.47
CA ARG A 480 -6.81 -18.13 -5.50
C ARG A 480 -6.13 -16.83 -5.94
N LEU A 481 -4.84 -16.92 -6.20
CA LEU A 481 -4.08 -15.88 -6.90
C LEU A 481 -3.89 -16.34 -8.35
N VAL A 482 -4.30 -15.49 -9.30
CA VAL A 482 -4.14 -15.72 -10.73
C VAL A 482 -3.12 -14.70 -11.23
N VAL A 483 -2.04 -15.21 -11.82
CA VAL A 483 -1.08 -14.43 -12.60
C VAL A 483 -1.14 -14.99 -14.01
N ALA A 484 -1.32 -14.11 -14.99
CA ALA A 484 -1.43 -14.48 -16.40
C ALA A 484 -0.60 -13.53 -17.26
N GLU A 485 0.22 -14.10 -18.14
CA GLU A 485 1.07 -13.32 -19.07
C GLU A 485 0.28 -12.82 -20.29
N ASP A 486 -0.66 -13.64 -20.76
CA ASP A 486 -1.51 -13.34 -21.90
C ASP A 486 -2.94 -13.89 -21.72
N TRP A 487 -3.80 -13.62 -22.69
CA TRP A 487 -5.20 -14.00 -22.61
C TRP A 487 -5.40 -15.53 -22.66
N LYS A 488 -4.46 -16.30 -23.23
CA LYS A 488 -4.55 -17.77 -23.32
C LYS A 488 -4.23 -18.41 -21.98
N ASP A 489 -3.19 -17.93 -21.30
CA ASP A 489 -2.90 -18.37 -19.93
C ASP A 489 -4.06 -18.00 -19.01
N LEU A 490 -4.59 -16.77 -19.13
CA LEU A 490 -5.77 -16.36 -18.35
C LEU A 490 -6.97 -17.27 -18.58
N GLU A 491 -7.27 -17.63 -19.84
CA GLU A 491 -8.35 -18.56 -20.18
C GLU A 491 -8.19 -19.90 -19.46
N GLY A 492 -6.99 -20.51 -19.53
CA GLY A 492 -6.70 -21.77 -18.86
C GLY A 492 -6.79 -21.69 -17.33
N ARG A 493 -6.34 -20.57 -16.74
CA ARG A 493 -6.42 -20.32 -15.29
C ARG A 493 -7.87 -20.17 -14.81
N LEU A 494 -8.71 -19.51 -15.60
CA LEU A 494 -10.12 -19.29 -15.28
C LEU A 494 -10.96 -20.55 -15.46
N ALA A 495 -10.65 -21.39 -16.45
CA ALA A 495 -11.29 -22.71 -16.60
C ALA A 495 -11.06 -23.60 -15.36
N ALA A 496 -9.94 -23.44 -14.67
CA ALA A 496 -9.67 -24.15 -13.42
C ALA A 496 -10.47 -23.63 -12.20
N LEU A 497 -11.36 -22.63 -12.38
CA LEU A 497 -12.31 -22.18 -11.35
C LEU A 497 -13.64 -22.95 -11.39
N ASP A 498 -13.84 -23.83 -12.38
CA ASP A 498 -15.02 -24.69 -12.52
C ASP A 498 -15.08 -25.74 -11.37
N GLY A 499 -15.50 -25.30 -10.19
CA GLY A 499 -15.67 -26.13 -9.00
C GLY A 499 -17.16 -26.40 -8.69
N THR A 500 -17.45 -27.55 -8.09
CA THR A 500 -18.79 -27.91 -7.58
C THR A 500 -18.79 -28.11 -6.06
N ALA A 501 -17.90 -27.39 -5.36
CA ALA A 501 -17.91 -27.37 -3.91
C ALA A 501 -19.28 -26.94 -3.38
N ALA A 502 -19.70 -27.50 -2.24
CA ALA A 502 -21.00 -27.25 -1.66
C ALA A 502 -21.28 -25.73 -1.51
N PRO A 503 -22.51 -25.29 -1.78
CA PRO A 503 -22.89 -23.88 -1.71
C PRO A 503 -22.78 -23.37 -0.28
N LEU A 504 -22.36 -22.10 -0.14
CA LEU A 504 -22.26 -21.43 1.14
C LEU A 504 -23.57 -20.68 1.44
N ARG A 505 -24.01 -20.70 2.71
CA ARG A 505 -25.18 -19.95 3.15
C ARG A 505 -24.85 -18.45 3.14
N PRO A 506 -25.57 -17.60 2.40
CA PRO A 506 -25.30 -16.17 2.37
C PRO A 506 -25.56 -15.48 3.72
N ALA A 507 -24.66 -14.58 4.11
CA ALA A 507 -24.80 -13.69 5.24
C ALA A 507 -25.59 -12.42 4.86
N ALA A 508 -26.20 -11.78 5.85
CA ALA A 508 -26.93 -10.52 5.67
C ALA A 508 -26.14 -9.27 6.09
N PHE A 509 -24.99 -9.43 6.76
CA PHE A 509 -24.22 -8.30 7.29
C PHE A 509 -23.48 -7.53 6.18
N ASP A 510 -23.24 -6.25 6.42
CA ASP A 510 -22.26 -5.44 5.70
C ASP A 510 -20.90 -5.49 6.42
N LEU A 511 -19.79 -5.34 5.68
CA LEU A 511 -18.46 -5.35 6.29
C LEU A 511 -18.27 -4.11 7.18
N PRO A 512 -17.88 -4.28 8.46
CA PRO A 512 -17.41 -3.19 9.30
C PRO A 512 -16.17 -2.49 8.73
N ALA A 513 -15.98 -1.22 9.07
CA ALA A 513 -14.79 -0.46 8.67
C ALA A 513 -13.51 -0.92 9.39
N GLU A 514 -13.63 -1.43 10.63
CA GLU A 514 -12.48 -1.97 11.35
C GLU A 514 -12.13 -3.37 10.82
N LYS A 515 -10.94 -3.50 10.22
CA LYS A 515 -10.45 -4.74 9.59
C LYS A 515 -10.62 -5.99 10.44
N ARG A 516 -10.25 -5.95 11.72
CA ARG A 516 -10.35 -7.15 12.58
C ARG A 516 -11.79 -7.55 12.86
N ARG A 517 -12.68 -6.57 13.01
CA ARG A 517 -14.12 -6.81 13.16
C ARG A 517 -14.71 -7.38 11.86
N ALA A 518 -14.27 -6.90 10.71
CA ALA A 518 -14.66 -7.45 9.41
C ALA A 518 -14.24 -8.91 9.23
N LEU A 519 -13.01 -9.25 9.61
CA LEU A 519 -12.52 -10.63 9.61
C LEU A 519 -13.34 -11.52 10.56
N GLU A 520 -13.65 -11.04 11.76
CA GLU A 520 -14.47 -11.78 12.73
C GLU A 520 -15.88 -12.07 12.21
N PHE A 521 -16.54 -11.10 11.57
CA PHE A 521 -17.86 -11.32 10.98
C PHE A 521 -17.82 -12.40 9.89
N GLY A 522 -16.81 -12.38 9.02
CA GLY A 522 -16.63 -13.42 7.99
C GLY A 522 -16.31 -14.79 8.60
N ILE A 523 -15.36 -14.86 9.53
CA ILE A 523 -14.94 -16.10 10.19
C ILE A 523 -16.08 -16.70 11.01
N ASP A 524 -16.75 -15.91 11.85
CA ASP A 524 -17.82 -16.39 12.73
C ASP A 524 -19.01 -16.92 11.88
N HIS A 525 -19.36 -16.24 10.79
CA HIS A 525 -20.43 -16.70 9.89
C HIS A 525 -20.09 -18.01 9.19
N LEU A 526 -18.87 -18.10 8.62
CA LEU A 526 -18.42 -19.34 7.98
C LEU A 526 -18.33 -20.47 9.01
N ALA A 527 -17.75 -20.23 10.19
CA ALA A 527 -17.66 -21.24 11.23
C ALA A 527 -19.04 -21.72 11.72
N ALA A 528 -20.03 -20.84 11.85
CA ALA A 528 -21.38 -21.24 12.25
C ALA A 528 -22.06 -22.20 11.25
N ALA A 529 -21.68 -22.14 9.97
CA ALA A 529 -22.17 -23.01 8.91
C ALA A 529 -21.15 -24.11 8.50
N ALA A 530 -20.07 -24.26 9.25
CA ALA A 530 -18.94 -25.12 8.89
C ALA A 530 -19.26 -26.61 9.13
N PRO A 531 -18.79 -27.51 8.23
CA PRO A 531 -18.87 -28.96 8.44
C PRO A 531 -18.14 -29.45 9.69
N LEU A 532 -17.04 -28.80 10.08
CA LEU A 532 -16.26 -29.12 11.26
C LEU A 532 -16.29 -27.95 12.26
N GLN A 533 -16.28 -28.29 13.55
CA GLN A 533 -16.26 -27.35 14.67
C GLN A 533 -15.00 -27.58 15.50
N PRO A 534 -13.82 -27.20 15.01
CA PRO A 534 -12.57 -27.35 15.77
C PRO A 534 -12.57 -26.43 16.99
N GLU A 535 -12.00 -26.88 18.11
CA GLU A 535 -11.81 -26.03 19.31
C GLU A 535 -10.86 -24.86 19.04
N ALA A 536 -9.82 -25.11 18.24
CA ALA A 536 -8.87 -24.10 17.76
C ALA A 536 -8.29 -24.51 16.40
N ILE A 537 -8.03 -23.53 15.55
CA ILE A 537 -7.38 -23.69 14.26
C ILE A 537 -5.90 -23.37 14.42
N VAL A 538 -5.03 -24.34 14.14
CA VAL A 538 -3.58 -24.12 14.11
C VAL A 538 -3.22 -23.34 12.85
N LEU A 539 -2.57 -22.20 13.04
CA LEU A 539 -2.15 -21.31 11.96
C LEU A 539 -0.63 -21.34 11.78
N PRO A 540 -0.12 -21.05 10.56
CA PRO A 540 1.30 -20.91 10.34
C PRO A 540 1.87 -19.66 11.04
N SER A 541 3.19 -19.61 11.19
CA SER A 541 3.90 -18.41 11.63
C SER A 541 3.55 -17.21 10.74
N GLY A 542 3.48 -16.02 11.34
CA GLY A 542 3.06 -14.79 10.66
C GLY A 542 1.55 -14.57 10.59
N ALA A 543 0.71 -15.53 11.01
CA ALA A 543 -0.71 -15.29 11.12
C ALA A 543 -1.03 -14.17 12.14
N PRO A 544 -2.02 -13.29 11.88
CA PRO A 544 -2.35 -12.17 12.75
C PRO A 544 -3.30 -12.57 13.90
N TRP A 545 -3.35 -13.85 14.26
CA TRP A 545 -4.12 -14.40 15.37
C TRP A 545 -3.26 -15.40 16.14
N GLY A 546 -3.44 -15.44 17.45
CA GLY A 546 -2.81 -16.45 18.27
C GLY A 546 -2.90 -16.18 19.75
N ALA A 547 -2.41 -17.13 20.51
CA ALA A 547 -2.23 -17.02 21.94
C ALA A 547 -0.81 -16.58 22.29
N VAL A 548 -0.63 -16.26 23.57
CA VAL A 548 0.68 -16.22 24.21
C VAL A 548 0.69 -17.34 25.25
N GLU A 549 1.76 -18.13 25.26
CA GLU A 549 2.05 -19.10 26.31
C GLU A 549 2.95 -18.45 27.36
N LEU A 550 2.72 -18.80 28.62
CA LEU A 550 3.39 -18.19 29.77
C LEU A 550 4.04 -19.27 30.63
N ASP A 551 5.32 -19.07 30.95
CA ASP A 551 6.06 -19.84 31.94
C ASP A 551 5.81 -19.23 33.33
N GLU A 552 4.94 -19.86 34.12
CA GLU A 552 4.50 -19.36 35.42
C GLU A 552 5.66 -19.26 36.42
N ALA A 553 6.66 -20.15 36.31
CA ALA A 553 7.82 -20.16 37.19
C ALA A 553 8.76 -18.97 36.95
N LYS A 554 8.83 -18.48 35.70
CA LYS A 554 9.66 -17.31 35.34
C LYS A 554 8.91 -15.99 35.46
N CYS A 555 7.59 -15.99 35.31
CA CYS A 555 6.81 -14.76 35.29
C CYS A 555 6.79 -14.09 36.68
N THR A 556 7.35 -12.88 36.75
CA THR A 556 7.36 -12.07 37.98
C THR A 556 6.15 -11.16 38.14
N LEU A 557 5.21 -11.17 37.17
CA LEU A 557 4.03 -10.28 37.13
C LEU A 557 4.41 -8.78 37.20
N CYS A 558 5.53 -8.40 36.57
CA CYS A 558 6.00 -7.01 36.47
C CYS A 558 5.15 -6.12 35.54
N MET A 559 4.24 -6.72 34.75
CA MET A 559 3.33 -6.05 33.81
C MET A 559 3.99 -5.28 32.65
N ALA A 560 5.28 -5.48 32.39
CA ALA A 560 5.96 -4.92 31.20
C ALA A 560 5.24 -5.31 29.89
N CYS A 561 4.76 -6.56 29.82
CA CYS A 561 4.04 -7.08 28.66
C CYS A 561 2.67 -6.41 28.44
N VAL A 562 2.01 -5.94 29.52
CA VAL A 562 0.75 -5.17 29.44
C VAL A 562 1.03 -3.80 28.84
N GLY A 563 2.04 -3.09 29.34
CA GLY A 563 2.44 -1.77 28.82
C GLY A 563 2.91 -1.80 27.37
N ALA A 564 3.51 -2.92 26.92
CA ALA A 564 3.97 -3.07 25.54
C ALA A 564 2.90 -3.58 24.56
N CYS A 565 1.70 -3.95 25.00
CA CYS A 565 0.67 -4.54 24.13
C CYS A 565 -0.22 -3.47 23.48
N PRO A 566 0.01 -3.07 22.21
CA PRO A 566 -0.78 -2.02 21.56
C PRO A 566 -2.22 -2.44 21.28
N ALA A 567 -2.47 -3.75 21.17
CA ALA A 567 -3.78 -4.29 20.85
C ALA A 567 -4.67 -4.52 22.08
N GLY A 568 -4.16 -4.28 23.29
CA GLY A 568 -4.90 -4.55 24.53
C GLY A 568 -5.25 -6.04 24.69
N ALA A 569 -4.39 -6.94 24.23
CA ALA A 569 -4.56 -8.38 24.40
C ALA A 569 -4.11 -8.86 25.77
N LEU A 570 -3.15 -8.17 26.40
CA LEU A 570 -2.67 -8.43 27.76
C LEU A 570 -3.12 -7.30 28.69
N MET A 571 -3.66 -7.65 29.86
CA MET A 571 -4.25 -6.70 30.79
C MET A 571 -3.86 -7.05 32.22
N ALA A 572 -3.59 -6.05 33.05
CA ALA A 572 -3.47 -6.23 34.49
C ALA A 572 -4.86 -6.19 35.15
N SER A 573 -5.01 -6.87 36.29
CA SER A 573 -6.15 -6.66 37.17
C SER A 573 -5.88 -5.49 38.13
N PRO A 574 -6.87 -4.61 38.40
CA PRO A 574 -6.66 -3.47 39.31
C PRO A 574 -6.50 -3.87 40.78
N GLU A 575 -7.19 -4.94 41.19
CA GLU A 575 -7.33 -5.29 42.61
C GLU A 575 -6.32 -6.36 43.07
N HIS A 576 -5.88 -7.22 42.15
CA HIS A 576 -5.03 -8.40 42.44
C HIS A 576 -3.93 -8.46 41.39
N PRO A 577 -2.72 -8.97 41.71
CA PRO A 577 -1.65 -9.10 40.72
C PRO A 577 -1.94 -10.32 39.82
N ARG A 578 -2.84 -10.10 38.86
CA ARG A 578 -3.25 -11.07 37.84
C ARG A 578 -2.92 -10.53 36.46
N LEU A 579 -2.33 -11.37 35.64
CA LEU A 579 -2.16 -11.12 34.21
C LEU A 579 -3.29 -11.82 33.45
N ARG A 580 -4.10 -11.03 32.74
CA ARG A 580 -5.22 -11.50 31.93
C ARG A 580 -4.90 -11.39 30.45
N PHE A 581 -5.53 -12.26 29.66
CA PHE A 581 -5.35 -12.31 28.22
C PHE A 581 -6.69 -12.43 27.49
N LEU A 582 -6.87 -11.60 26.46
CA LEU A 582 -7.99 -11.66 25.53
C LEU A 582 -7.46 -12.04 24.15
N GLU A 583 -7.66 -13.31 23.77
CA GLU A 583 -7.07 -13.90 22.58
C GLU A 583 -7.53 -13.24 21.29
N ARG A 584 -8.82 -12.87 21.23
CA ARG A 584 -9.37 -12.10 20.12
C ARG A 584 -8.56 -10.87 19.82
N ASN A 585 -7.87 -10.23 20.78
CA ASN A 585 -7.08 -9.02 20.55
C ASN A 585 -5.64 -9.26 20.08
N CYS A 586 -5.11 -10.47 20.23
CA CYS A 586 -3.70 -10.72 19.96
C CYS A 586 -3.40 -10.77 18.45
N VAL A 587 -2.37 -10.04 18.04
CA VAL A 587 -1.94 -9.91 16.63
C VAL A 587 -0.56 -10.53 16.37
N GLN A 588 -0.04 -11.30 17.33
CA GLN A 588 1.25 -12.01 17.22
C GLN A 588 2.44 -11.09 16.87
N CYS A 589 2.45 -9.84 17.37
CA CYS A 589 3.50 -8.85 17.09
C CYS A 589 4.80 -9.01 17.89
N ALA A 590 4.91 -10.04 18.73
CA ALA A 590 6.07 -10.33 19.59
C ALA A 590 6.53 -9.25 20.58
N LEU A 591 5.94 -8.05 20.63
CA LEU A 591 6.33 -6.98 21.57
C LEU A 591 6.32 -7.44 23.04
N CYS A 592 5.31 -8.23 23.43
CA CYS A 592 5.22 -8.78 24.78
C CYS A 592 6.33 -9.77 25.11
N VAL A 593 6.79 -10.55 24.12
CA VAL A 593 7.91 -11.50 24.26
C VAL A 593 9.22 -10.72 24.39
N ALA A 594 9.45 -9.77 23.49
CA ALA A 594 10.68 -8.98 23.45
C ALA A 594 10.87 -8.08 24.68
N THR A 595 9.78 -7.54 25.24
CA THR A 595 9.85 -6.69 26.44
C THR A 595 9.96 -7.48 27.75
N CYS A 596 9.73 -8.80 27.74
CA CYS A 596 9.68 -9.59 28.97
C CYS A 596 11.09 -9.77 29.54
N PRO A 597 11.42 -9.18 30.72
CA PRO A 597 12.78 -9.24 31.26
C PRO A 597 13.17 -10.64 31.77
N GLU A 598 12.18 -11.52 31.98
CA GLU A 598 12.39 -12.89 32.47
C GLU A 598 12.21 -13.94 31.35
N HIS A 599 11.98 -13.50 30.11
CA HIS A 599 11.74 -14.38 28.96
C HIS A 599 10.66 -15.45 29.21
N ALA A 600 9.58 -15.05 29.91
CA ALA A 600 8.52 -15.93 30.36
C ALA A 600 7.38 -16.12 29.34
N LEU A 601 7.47 -15.53 28.14
CA LEU A 601 6.39 -15.54 27.15
C LEU A 601 6.87 -16.09 25.81
N SER A 602 6.02 -16.89 25.15
CA SER A 602 6.19 -17.36 23.77
C SER A 602 4.91 -17.19 22.95
N LEU A 603 5.05 -17.05 21.62
CA LEU A 603 3.92 -16.92 20.71
C LEU A 603 3.37 -18.29 20.30
N LEU A 604 2.04 -18.42 20.25
CA LEU A 604 1.34 -19.60 19.75
C LEU A 604 0.35 -19.20 18.65
N PRO A 605 0.75 -19.27 17.37
CA PRO A 605 -0.13 -18.92 16.24
C PRO A 605 -1.32 -19.87 16.14
N ARG A 606 -2.52 -19.36 16.40
CA ARG A 606 -3.78 -20.11 16.35
C ARG A 606 -4.97 -19.17 16.23
N LEU A 607 -6.12 -19.73 15.89
CA LEU A 607 -7.40 -19.02 15.88
C LEU A 607 -8.44 -19.82 16.64
N VAL A 608 -8.91 -19.25 17.75
CA VAL A 608 -10.11 -19.71 18.45
C VAL A 608 -11.31 -18.93 17.91
N ILE A 609 -12.46 -19.59 17.81
CA ILE A 609 -13.67 -19.04 17.18
C ILE A 609 -14.81 -18.92 18.21
N GLY A 610 -15.69 -17.95 18.01
CA GLY A 610 -16.89 -17.78 18.84
C GLY A 610 -16.59 -17.19 20.22
N GLU A 611 -17.42 -17.55 21.19
CA GLU A 611 -17.41 -16.92 22.52
C GLU A 611 -16.12 -17.15 23.31
N VAL A 612 -15.42 -18.26 23.07
CA VAL A 612 -14.13 -18.54 23.73
C VAL A 612 -13.09 -17.47 23.38
N ALA A 613 -13.08 -16.99 22.13
CA ALA A 613 -12.17 -15.93 21.69
C ALA A 613 -12.39 -14.60 22.43
N ARG A 614 -13.65 -14.36 22.85
CA ARG A 614 -14.12 -13.11 23.45
C ARG A 614 -13.99 -13.09 24.98
N ARG A 615 -13.61 -14.22 25.59
CA ARG A 615 -13.44 -14.35 27.04
C ARG A 615 -12.02 -14.01 27.45
N GLU A 616 -11.90 -13.22 28.50
CA GLU A 616 -10.64 -13.02 29.19
C GLU A 616 -10.26 -14.30 29.95
N ARG A 617 -9.00 -14.73 29.84
CA ARG A 617 -8.44 -15.80 30.65
C ARG A 617 -7.31 -15.28 31.53
N VAL A 618 -7.16 -15.84 32.73
CA VAL A 618 -6.02 -15.56 33.60
C VAL A 618 -4.83 -16.39 33.09
N LEU A 619 -3.71 -15.72 32.78
CA LEU A 619 -2.46 -16.39 32.41
C LEU A 619 -1.58 -16.69 33.63
N ASN A 620 -1.58 -15.80 34.63
CA ASN A 620 -0.84 -16.00 35.88
C ASN A 620 -1.44 -15.12 36.98
N GLU A 621 -1.29 -15.57 38.23
CA GLU A 621 -1.72 -14.89 39.44
C GLU A 621 -0.72 -15.15 40.58
N ALA A 622 -0.49 -14.15 41.42
CA ALA A 622 0.32 -14.32 42.63
C ALA A 622 -0.32 -13.64 43.85
N GLU A 623 0.25 -13.92 45.02
CA GLU A 623 -0.08 -13.13 46.21
C GLU A 623 0.60 -11.75 46.14
N PRO A 624 -0.14 -10.67 46.47
CA PRO A 624 0.46 -9.34 46.57
C PRO A 624 1.49 -9.31 47.69
N ALA A 625 2.63 -8.67 47.44
CA ALA A 625 3.57 -8.34 48.50
C ALA A 625 3.07 -7.14 49.29
N LEU A 626 3.16 -7.19 50.62
CA LEU A 626 2.72 -6.11 51.50
C LEU A 626 3.92 -5.28 51.95
N CYS A 627 3.75 -3.96 52.00
CA CYS A 627 4.76 -3.04 52.49
C CYS A 627 5.14 -3.38 53.94
N VAL A 628 6.43 -3.58 54.21
CA VAL A 628 6.92 -3.90 55.58
C VAL A 628 6.72 -2.75 56.59
N ARG A 629 6.35 -1.55 56.12
CA ARG A 629 6.07 -0.37 56.97
C ARG A 629 4.58 -0.13 57.17
N CYS A 630 3.77 -0.10 56.11
CA CYS A 630 2.35 0.28 56.19
C CYS A 630 1.36 -0.81 55.80
N GLY A 631 1.81 -1.99 55.38
CA GLY A 631 0.94 -3.09 54.96
C GLY A 631 0.26 -2.91 53.60
N LYS A 632 0.41 -1.76 52.92
CA LYS A 632 -0.15 -1.51 51.58
C LYS A 632 0.40 -2.53 50.56
N PRO A 633 -0.45 -3.20 49.76
CA PRO A 633 -0.02 -4.03 48.64
C PRO A 633 0.84 -3.25 47.66
N PHE A 634 2.02 -3.76 47.31
CA PHE A 634 2.90 -3.17 46.30
C PHE A 634 3.73 -4.28 45.62
N GLY A 635 3.41 -4.57 44.36
CA GLY A 635 4.08 -5.64 43.60
C GLY A 635 3.76 -7.06 44.06
N THR A 636 4.52 -8.03 43.56
CA THR A 636 4.38 -9.47 43.87
C THR A 636 5.56 -9.99 44.67
N ARG A 637 5.36 -11.10 45.40
CA ARG A 637 6.47 -11.76 46.11
C ARG A 637 7.60 -12.18 45.16
N GLN A 638 7.27 -12.68 43.97
CA GLN A 638 8.24 -13.09 42.95
C GLN A 638 9.05 -11.89 42.44
N MET A 639 8.40 -10.75 42.16
CA MET A 639 9.08 -9.52 41.73
C MET A 639 10.05 -9.03 42.80
N LEU A 640 9.63 -8.98 44.07
CA LEU A 640 10.51 -8.56 45.17
C LEU A 640 11.68 -9.52 45.37
N ALA A 641 11.46 -10.84 45.25
CA ALA A 641 12.51 -11.84 45.34
C ALA A 641 13.55 -11.67 44.21
N ALA A 642 13.09 -11.55 42.96
CA ALA A 642 13.96 -11.36 41.79
C ALA A 642 14.75 -10.04 41.86
N MET A 643 14.09 -8.95 42.23
CA MET A 643 14.75 -7.64 42.41
C MET A 643 15.78 -7.68 43.54
N SER A 644 15.44 -8.27 44.69
CA SER A 644 16.37 -8.39 45.82
C SER A 644 17.58 -9.24 45.44
N ALA A 645 17.38 -10.34 44.71
CA ALA A 645 18.47 -11.19 44.23
C ALA A 645 19.40 -10.47 43.25
N ARG A 646 18.86 -9.70 42.29
CA ARG A 646 19.67 -8.91 41.33
C ARG A 646 20.45 -7.78 42.01
N LEU A 647 19.87 -7.15 43.04
CA LEU A 647 20.48 -5.99 43.71
C LEU A 647 21.38 -6.34 44.89
N ALA A 648 21.33 -7.58 45.41
CA ALA A 648 22.08 -8.00 46.59
C ALA A 648 23.60 -7.78 46.50
N GLY A 649 24.17 -7.78 45.29
CA GLY A 649 25.61 -7.55 45.06
C GLY A 649 26.00 -6.10 44.77
N HIS A 650 25.06 -5.16 44.71
CA HIS A 650 25.34 -3.77 44.34
C HIS A 650 25.63 -2.93 45.59
N ALA A 651 26.74 -2.16 45.60
CA ALA A 651 27.20 -1.40 46.77
C ALA A 651 26.13 -0.47 47.37
N ALA A 652 25.32 0.17 46.52
CA ALA A 652 24.19 1.01 46.93
C ALA A 652 23.04 0.27 47.67
N PHE A 653 23.03 -1.07 47.65
CA PHE A 653 21.98 -1.91 48.26
C PHE A 653 22.53 -2.95 49.25
N ALA A 654 23.79 -2.81 49.68
CA ALA A 654 24.47 -3.76 50.56
C ALA A 654 23.99 -3.69 52.02
N GLY A 655 23.44 -2.55 52.47
CA GLY A 655 22.95 -2.38 53.84
C GLY A 655 21.58 -3.00 54.10
N GLU A 656 21.35 -3.50 55.33
CA GLU A 656 20.04 -4.07 55.74
C GLU A 656 18.89 -3.07 55.54
N ARG A 657 19.13 -1.78 55.76
CA ARG A 657 18.12 -0.74 55.56
C ARG A 657 17.77 -0.53 54.09
N ALA A 658 18.77 -0.49 53.22
CA ALA A 658 18.56 -0.43 51.77
C ALA A 658 17.78 -1.65 51.27
N GLN A 659 18.09 -2.86 51.76
CA GLN A 659 17.31 -4.07 51.48
C GLN A 659 15.88 -4.00 52.04
N ARG A 660 15.68 -3.38 53.21
CA ARG A 660 14.34 -3.16 53.78
C ARG A 660 13.52 -2.19 52.93
N ARG A 661 14.12 -1.12 52.38
CA ARG A 661 13.46 -0.16 51.47
C ARG A 661 13.00 -0.78 50.17
N LEU A 662 13.72 -1.78 49.66
CA LEU A 662 13.27 -2.59 48.52
C LEU A 662 11.91 -3.27 48.80
N ARG A 663 11.61 -3.55 50.07
CA ARG A 663 10.36 -4.15 50.55
C ARG A 663 9.32 -3.13 51.05
N MET A 664 9.50 -1.84 50.75
CA MET A 664 8.55 -0.75 51.06
C MET A 664 7.87 -0.22 49.80
N CYS A 665 6.60 0.23 49.93
CA CYS A 665 5.88 0.93 48.86
C CYS A 665 6.51 2.30 48.54
N ALA A 666 6.15 2.89 47.40
CA ALA A 666 6.70 4.16 46.93
C ALA A 666 6.60 5.28 48.00
N ASP A 667 5.43 5.41 48.65
CA ASP A 667 5.19 6.42 49.68
C ASP A 667 6.10 6.22 50.90
N CYS A 668 6.14 4.99 51.44
CA CYS A 668 6.97 4.64 52.61
C CYS A 668 8.47 4.73 52.33
N ARG A 669 8.89 4.48 51.08
CA ARG A 669 10.29 4.62 50.67
C ARG A 669 10.72 6.08 50.67
N VAL A 670 9.89 6.99 50.17
CA VAL A 670 10.16 8.43 50.23
C VAL A 670 10.24 8.91 51.68
N ILE A 671 9.30 8.49 52.52
CA ILE A 671 9.30 8.86 53.95
C ILE A 671 10.58 8.34 54.64
N ASP A 672 10.98 7.08 54.40
CA ASP A 672 12.18 6.49 55.02
C ASP A 672 13.49 7.18 54.57
N VAL A 673 13.52 7.73 53.35
CA VAL A 673 14.66 8.52 52.84
C VAL A 673 14.70 9.92 53.46
N ILE A 674 13.54 10.55 53.67
CA ILE A 674 13.45 11.90 54.27
C ILE A 674 13.76 11.86 55.77
N GLU A 675 13.29 10.82 56.48
CA GLU A 675 13.48 10.69 57.92
C GLU A 675 14.95 10.51 58.32
N GLU A 676 15.83 10.05 57.41
CA GLU A 676 17.25 9.85 57.69
C GLU A 676 18.14 10.15 56.46
N PRO A 677 18.73 11.36 56.40
CA PRO A 677 19.57 11.79 55.27
C PRO A 677 20.99 11.19 55.23
N ASP A 678 21.38 10.33 56.18
CA ASP A 678 22.76 9.83 56.38
C ASP A 678 23.20 8.69 55.43
N GLU A 679 22.61 8.57 54.24
CA GLU A 679 23.11 7.67 53.18
C GLU A 679 23.72 8.47 52.03
N MET A 680 24.84 7.96 51.48
CA MET A 680 25.55 8.55 50.35
C MET A 680 24.58 9.10 49.30
N THR A 681 24.55 10.42 49.22
CA THR A 681 23.81 11.15 48.21
C THR A 681 24.50 10.98 46.85
N VAL A 682 23.82 11.32 45.76
CA VAL A 682 24.46 11.35 44.43
C VAL A 682 25.66 12.31 44.38
N PHE A 683 25.78 13.20 45.38
CA PHE A 683 26.89 14.13 45.57
C PHE A 683 28.08 13.51 46.33
N ASP A 684 27.87 12.38 47.02
CA ASP A 684 28.91 11.62 47.74
C ASP A 684 29.56 10.53 46.86
N LEU A 685 28.98 10.25 45.69
CA LEU A 685 29.60 9.47 44.62
C LEU A 685 30.62 10.34 43.87
N ALA A 686 31.87 10.37 44.35
CA ALA A 686 32.98 10.98 43.62
C ALA A 686 33.17 10.31 42.24
N ARG A 687 33.50 11.14 41.23
CA ARG A 687 33.69 10.83 39.80
C ARG A 687 34.33 9.48 39.47
#